data_AF-A0A1F5BB62-F1
#
_entry.id   AF-A0A1F5BB62-F1
#
_cell.length_a   1.000
_cell.length_b   1.000
_cell.length_c   1.000
_cell.angle_alpha   90.00
_cell.angle_beta   90.00
_cell.angle_gamma   90.00
#
_symmetry.space_group_name_H-M   'P 1'
#
loop_
_entity.id
_entity.type
_entity.pdbx_description
1 polymer ?
#
loop_
_entity_poly.entity_id
_entity_poly.type
_entity_poly.pdbx_seq_one_letter_code
_entity_poly.pdbx_strand_id
1 'polypeptide(L)'
;LSAENAFQWNISPDGKWAVWVKTQMDKEKNGRVSNLFLTNLETKEEVQLTRGNENHSRPEWSPNGKRISFTSTRALPKPNPDISRSQVWLMNPFGGEPWPLTEFVRGIQSYRWIDDDTIIFSAQEDPALFEQEVKKKKDTTRVVDDVDHEPPVRLFKLAVKDKKVTRLTDNTDFIQSWAVTPDGKKAATVHGQYLSFAWDQKILPKTFLYDLVKGERKEIFAGQRIIPMGLEWARDGSGFYALAPYSSDPRFFTATITLVYFYDVASDKSIEVDLSWENGLGGGFEVTPDGFITLLAAGVRFQPARHVKDGLAWKKTDIEGDHVRNLFNFAVSKDAKTIVYEHSTAGTPAQWFTATLEGSRLTNAAKITDLNPSFKNRASAKTEVVRWKGALGEEIDGILYYPKDYQPGKKFPLLTAPHGGPAGADLDSWEESWAYAHQLLSQRGTFILKPNYHGSSNYGLKFVESICCGKYYDLPVEDIEKGVDLLVAKGLVDPDRVGTFGWSNGSILSIQLGVVNPDRYKVIAAGAGDVEWISDWANVDFGQSFDTYYFGKSPLEDPQLYIRLSPLYKMDRVKAPTIIFFGTEDRNVPTSQGWIHYRALYHLGQVPVKFLLFPGEPHGLMQYAHQMRKVEEEMAWLDRWFFKTLAAENEAFKKDSPLSQALRRKEIAKAGTRYGVEAKTGGALIPEVVKRGELEIGRFEVTRAQYAAFDPAYAVAPGTENCPANNIPFEKAKGYAAWLSGLTGQTWRVPNEDEVASLYQGSAKENTLDYWAGYAPNPDDTRRLKAKVEELGGGAPLLKQAGSFPGAGEDGEPLLFDLNGNVAEWAVNKEGSGKKMGGSADQPSDPRAQSGSAAMEYTGFRVVRGEAKTKS
;
A
#
# COMPACT_ATOMS: atom_id res chain seq x y z
N LEU A 1 -0.97 1.38 3.92
CA LEU A 1 -2.20 1.51 3.09
C LEU A 1 -2.00 2.41 1.88
N SER A 2 -1.56 3.66 2.03
CA SER A 2 -1.30 4.58 0.91
C SER A 2 0.07 4.38 0.22
N ALA A 3 0.63 3.18 0.29
CA ALA A 3 1.95 2.93 -0.29
C ALA A 3 1.90 3.00 -1.82
N GLU A 4 2.86 3.71 -2.40
CA GLU A 4 3.15 3.80 -3.81
C GLU A 4 4.07 2.64 -4.23
N ASN A 5 3.76 2.01 -5.36
CA ASN A 5 4.59 0.97 -5.95
C ASN A 5 4.82 1.28 -7.43
N ALA A 6 5.99 0.90 -7.95
CA ALA A 6 6.33 0.97 -9.37
C ALA A 6 6.48 -0.44 -9.96
N PHE A 7 5.94 -0.68 -11.15
CA PHE A 7 5.98 -1.98 -11.82
C PHE A 7 5.82 -1.82 -13.35
N GLN A 8 5.94 -2.93 -14.09
CA GLN A 8 5.79 -2.96 -15.57
C GLN A 8 6.70 -1.96 -16.29
N TRP A 9 8.00 -2.03 -16.00
CA TRP A 9 9.01 -1.22 -16.67
C TRP A 9 9.26 -1.72 -18.09
N ASN A 10 9.29 -0.81 -19.06
CA ASN A 10 9.64 -1.08 -20.45
C ASN A 10 10.65 -0.03 -20.94
N ILE A 11 11.85 -0.49 -21.30
CA ILE A 11 12.95 0.37 -21.73
C ILE A 11 12.81 0.65 -23.23
N SER A 12 13.05 1.91 -23.63
CA SER A 12 12.98 2.37 -25.01
C SER A 12 13.99 1.62 -25.89
N PRO A 13 13.74 1.52 -27.22
CA PRO A 13 14.64 0.83 -28.13
C PRO A 13 16.09 1.35 -28.14
N ASP A 14 16.29 2.64 -27.83
CA ASP A 14 17.62 3.27 -27.73
C ASP A 14 18.27 3.14 -26.34
N GLY A 15 17.59 2.52 -25.37
CA GLY A 15 18.10 2.30 -24.02
C GLY A 15 18.13 3.55 -23.12
N LYS A 16 17.63 4.71 -23.58
CA LYS A 16 17.75 5.99 -22.86
C LYS A 16 16.57 6.32 -21.96
N TRP A 17 15.40 5.74 -22.22
CA TRP A 17 14.18 6.04 -21.51
C TRP A 17 13.53 4.75 -21.00
N ALA A 18 12.77 4.86 -19.92
CA ALA A 18 11.88 3.79 -19.49
C ALA A 18 10.49 4.33 -19.20
N VAL A 19 9.47 3.66 -19.73
CA VAL A 19 8.09 3.87 -19.32
C VAL A 19 7.72 2.83 -18.27
N TRP A 20 6.95 3.22 -17.27
CA TRP A 20 6.58 2.35 -16.17
C TRP A 20 5.27 2.80 -15.52
N VAL A 21 4.73 1.97 -14.64
CA VAL A 21 3.44 2.20 -13.97
C VAL A 21 3.65 2.46 -12.49
N LYS A 22 3.13 3.59 -12.00
CA LYS A 22 3.00 3.85 -10.56
C LYS A 22 1.57 3.55 -10.12
N THR A 23 1.40 2.74 -9.07
CA THR A 23 0.11 2.55 -8.40
C THR A 23 0.09 3.13 -7.01
N GLN A 24 -1.03 3.74 -6.63
CA GLN A 24 -1.27 4.26 -5.29
C GLN A 24 -2.73 4.06 -4.90
N MET A 25 -3.00 4.13 -3.60
CA MET A 25 -4.38 4.15 -3.10
C MET A 25 -4.98 5.54 -3.29
N ASP A 26 -6.19 5.60 -3.81
CA ASP A 26 -6.99 6.81 -3.97
C ASP A 26 -8.20 6.75 -3.04
N LYS A 27 -8.27 7.69 -2.09
CA LYS A 27 -9.30 7.70 -1.05
C LYS A 27 -10.67 8.11 -1.59
N GLU A 28 -10.70 8.99 -2.58
CA GLU A 28 -11.96 9.50 -3.17
C GLU A 28 -12.58 8.45 -4.08
N LYS A 29 -11.76 7.73 -4.85
CA LYS A 29 -12.17 6.57 -5.66
C LYS A 29 -12.51 5.35 -4.80
N ASN A 30 -12.10 5.33 -3.52
CA ASN A 30 -12.20 4.18 -2.64
C ASN A 30 -11.50 2.92 -3.20
N GLY A 31 -10.32 3.09 -3.80
CA GLY A 31 -9.58 1.99 -4.43
C GLY A 31 -8.24 2.45 -5.03
N ARG A 32 -7.50 1.55 -5.67
CA ARG A 32 -6.23 1.93 -6.31
C ARG A 32 -6.43 2.62 -7.66
N VAL A 33 -5.49 3.49 -7.98
CA VAL A 33 -5.28 4.10 -9.30
C VAL A 33 -3.89 3.70 -9.80
N SER A 34 -3.70 3.71 -11.11
CA SER A 34 -2.39 3.47 -11.72
C SER A 34 -2.13 4.40 -12.89
N ASN A 35 -0.96 5.04 -12.88
CA ASN A 35 -0.57 6.07 -13.84
C ASN A 35 0.78 5.76 -14.48
N LEU A 36 0.95 6.19 -15.73
CA LEU A 36 2.19 6.02 -16.48
C LEU A 36 3.18 7.13 -16.14
N PHE A 37 4.43 6.73 -16.03
CA PHE A 37 5.58 7.58 -15.80
C PHE A 37 6.65 7.26 -16.84
N LEU A 38 7.41 8.28 -17.23
CA LEU A 38 8.52 8.20 -18.15
C LEU A 38 9.75 8.72 -17.44
N THR A 39 10.82 7.94 -17.43
CA THR A 39 12.09 8.33 -16.81
C THR A 39 13.20 8.28 -17.82
N ASN A 40 13.99 9.36 -17.91
CA ASN A 40 15.26 9.34 -18.61
C ASN A 40 16.29 8.59 -17.76
N LEU A 41 16.89 7.52 -18.28
CA LEU A 41 17.80 6.66 -17.52
C LEU A 41 19.20 7.27 -17.34
N GLU A 42 19.55 8.30 -18.10
CA GLU A 42 20.82 9.03 -17.98
C GLU A 42 20.69 10.23 -17.05
N THR A 43 19.73 11.12 -17.31
CA THR A 43 19.51 12.34 -16.51
C THR A 43 18.71 12.09 -15.23
N LYS A 44 18.00 10.96 -15.16
CA LYS A 44 17.11 10.55 -14.05
C LYS A 44 15.88 11.46 -13.90
N GLU A 45 15.62 12.29 -14.90
CA GLU A 45 14.43 13.13 -14.95
C GLU A 45 13.19 12.27 -15.16
N GLU A 46 12.17 12.50 -14.33
CA GLU A 46 10.90 11.78 -14.34
C GLU A 46 9.77 12.71 -14.80
N VAL A 47 8.91 12.19 -15.67
CA VAL A 47 7.70 12.86 -16.15
C VAL A 47 6.50 11.94 -15.97
N GLN A 48 5.49 12.40 -15.26
CA GLN A 48 4.21 11.70 -15.20
C GLN A 48 3.41 11.94 -16.50
N LEU A 49 3.19 10.86 -17.25
CA LEU A 49 2.53 10.89 -18.57
C LEU A 49 1.00 10.91 -18.49
N THR A 50 0.41 10.24 -17.49
CA THR A 50 -1.05 10.21 -17.29
C THR A 50 -1.44 10.70 -15.91
N ARG A 51 -2.62 11.30 -15.81
CA ARG A 51 -3.23 11.77 -14.56
C ARG A 51 -4.70 11.38 -14.57
N GLY A 52 -5.27 11.20 -13.39
CA GLY A 52 -6.68 10.88 -13.21
C GLY A 52 -6.90 9.69 -12.27
N ASN A 53 -8.15 9.24 -12.23
CA ASN A 53 -8.63 8.17 -11.38
C ASN A 53 -8.82 6.85 -12.13
N GLU A 54 -8.38 6.77 -13.38
CA GLU A 54 -8.36 5.57 -14.19
C GLU A 54 -7.27 4.57 -13.75
N ASN A 55 -7.31 3.38 -14.33
CA ASN A 55 -6.25 2.39 -14.20
C ASN A 55 -5.55 2.23 -15.55
N HIS A 56 -4.24 2.48 -15.56
CA HIS A 56 -3.35 2.28 -16.68
C HIS A 56 -2.37 1.12 -16.40
N SER A 57 -2.07 0.29 -17.38
CA SER A 57 -1.18 -0.86 -17.24
C SER A 57 -0.54 -1.26 -18.58
N ARG A 58 0.46 -2.16 -18.52
CA ARG A 58 1.17 -2.73 -19.67
C ARG A 58 1.70 -1.70 -20.66
N PRO A 59 2.48 -0.69 -20.24
CA PRO A 59 3.08 0.22 -21.19
C PRO A 59 4.14 -0.48 -22.03
N GLU A 60 4.08 -0.32 -23.35
CA GLU A 60 5.11 -0.80 -24.29
C GLU A 60 5.48 0.30 -25.28
N TRP A 61 6.77 0.48 -25.51
CA TRP A 61 7.29 1.31 -26.61
C TRP A 61 7.00 0.68 -27.96
N SER A 62 6.62 1.49 -28.95
CA SER A 62 6.65 1.07 -30.34
C SER A 62 8.09 0.72 -30.75
N PRO A 63 8.31 -0.20 -31.71
CA PRO A 63 9.65 -0.62 -32.11
C PRO A 63 10.60 0.51 -32.53
N ASN A 64 10.09 1.59 -33.14
CA ASN A 64 10.84 2.81 -33.46
C ASN A 64 10.95 3.86 -32.33
N GLY A 65 10.35 3.61 -31.16
CA GLY A 65 10.38 4.52 -30.02
C GLY A 65 9.54 5.79 -30.18
N LYS A 66 8.71 5.92 -31.22
CA LYS A 66 7.90 7.14 -31.47
C LYS A 66 6.56 7.17 -30.72
N ARG A 67 6.12 6.04 -30.16
CA ARG A 67 4.83 5.91 -29.47
C ARG A 67 4.98 5.05 -28.22
N ILE A 68 4.10 5.31 -27.26
CA ILE A 68 3.85 4.42 -26.12
C ILE A 68 2.44 3.89 -26.27
N SER A 69 2.30 2.57 -26.23
CA SER A 69 1.03 1.87 -26.10
C SER A 69 0.79 1.46 -24.66
N PHE A 70 -0.47 1.38 -24.22
CA PHE A 70 -0.83 0.88 -22.89
C PHE A 70 -2.30 0.47 -22.83
N THR A 71 -2.65 -0.38 -21.86
CA THR A 71 -4.05 -0.68 -21.54
C THR A 71 -4.60 0.34 -20.54
N SER A 72 -5.82 0.85 -20.77
CA SER A 72 -6.42 1.90 -19.94
C SER A 72 -7.92 1.71 -19.78
N THR A 73 -8.43 2.00 -18.57
CA THR A 73 -9.86 2.05 -18.24
C THR A 73 -10.52 3.41 -18.52
N ARG A 74 -9.83 4.31 -19.23
CA ARG A 74 -10.35 5.64 -19.56
C ARG A 74 -11.59 5.57 -20.43
N ALA A 75 -12.53 6.48 -20.19
CA ALA A 75 -13.70 6.63 -21.04
C ALA A 75 -13.29 6.94 -22.48
N LEU A 76 -13.93 6.28 -23.45
CA LEU A 76 -13.74 6.57 -24.86
C LEU A 76 -14.27 7.99 -25.19
N PRO A 77 -13.69 8.69 -26.18
CA PRO A 77 -14.17 10.00 -26.62
C PRO A 77 -15.65 10.00 -27.03
N LYS A 78 -16.11 8.86 -27.56
CA LYS A 78 -17.54 8.57 -27.80
C LYS A 78 -17.94 7.42 -26.88
N PRO A 79 -18.66 7.68 -25.78
CA PRO A 79 -19.07 6.63 -24.87
C PRO A 79 -19.95 5.59 -25.57
N ASN A 80 -19.62 4.32 -25.36
CA ASN A 80 -20.45 3.20 -25.80
C ASN A 80 -20.55 2.18 -24.64
N PRO A 81 -21.75 1.96 -24.07
CA PRO A 81 -21.92 1.09 -22.90
C PRO A 81 -21.69 -0.39 -23.20
N ASP A 82 -21.72 -0.80 -24.47
CA ASP A 82 -21.45 -2.18 -24.88
C ASP A 82 -19.94 -2.45 -25.06
N ILE A 83 -19.10 -1.42 -24.99
CA ILE A 83 -17.64 -1.56 -25.10
C ILE A 83 -17.02 -1.76 -23.71
N SER A 84 -16.09 -2.70 -23.61
CA SER A 84 -15.31 -2.89 -22.38
C SER A 84 -14.58 -1.61 -21.99
N ARG A 85 -14.56 -1.31 -20.69
CA ARG A 85 -13.81 -0.15 -20.18
C ARG A 85 -12.32 -0.23 -20.47
N SER A 86 -11.76 -1.44 -20.55
CA SER A 86 -10.32 -1.67 -20.72
C SER A 86 -9.96 -1.84 -22.20
N GLN A 87 -9.27 -0.85 -22.77
CA GLN A 87 -8.85 -0.82 -24.19
C GLN A 87 -7.35 -0.56 -24.32
N VAL A 88 -6.77 -0.77 -25.51
CA VAL A 88 -5.41 -0.33 -25.84
C VAL A 88 -5.46 1.11 -26.34
N TRP A 89 -4.57 1.94 -25.78
CA TRP A 89 -4.41 3.36 -26.07
C TRP A 89 -3.00 3.62 -26.56
N LEU A 90 -2.85 4.69 -27.35
CA LEU A 90 -1.55 5.20 -27.80
C LEU A 90 -1.35 6.62 -27.30
N MET A 91 -0.09 6.98 -27.09
CA MET A 91 0.31 8.37 -26.88
C MET A 91 1.71 8.66 -27.43
N ASN A 92 2.01 9.95 -27.61
CA ASN A 92 3.36 10.41 -27.89
C ASN A 92 4.18 10.40 -26.58
N PRO A 93 5.41 9.85 -26.58
CA PRO A 93 6.23 9.78 -25.37
C PRO A 93 6.56 11.13 -24.75
N PHE A 94 6.58 12.22 -25.54
CA PHE A 94 6.88 13.56 -25.04
C PHE A 94 5.63 14.33 -24.56
N GLY A 95 4.47 13.66 -24.46
CA GLY A 95 3.24 14.20 -23.90
C GLY A 95 2.10 14.41 -24.91
N GLY A 96 1.02 15.04 -24.46
CA GLY A 96 -0.24 15.18 -25.19
C GLY A 96 -1.31 14.19 -24.73
N GLU A 97 -2.54 14.34 -25.25
CA GLU A 97 -3.66 13.46 -24.88
C GLU A 97 -3.53 12.07 -25.53
N PRO A 98 -3.62 10.98 -24.75
CA PRO A 98 -3.71 9.64 -25.32
C PRO A 98 -4.99 9.43 -26.12
N TRP A 99 -4.93 8.66 -27.20
CA TRP A 99 -6.09 8.30 -28.03
C TRP A 99 -6.32 6.78 -28.06
N PRO A 100 -7.59 6.33 -28.12
CA PRO A 100 -7.88 4.90 -28.14
C PRO A 100 -7.47 4.30 -29.48
N LEU A 101 -6.76 3.19 -29.41
CA LEU A 101 -6.43 2.37 -30.58
C LEU A 101 -7.54 1.35 -30.84
N THR A 102 -8.20 0.86 -29.78
CA THR A 102 -9.17 -0.22 -29.85
C THR A 102 -10.50 0.12 -29.19
N GLU A 103 -11.57 -0.53 -29.66
CA GLU A 103 -12.95 -0.40 -29.16
C GLU A 103 -13.60 -1.80 -29.20
N PHE A 104 -13.21 -2.70 -28.31
CA PHE A 104 -13.76 -4.06 -28.24
C PHE A 104 -14.83 -4.21 -27.17
N VAL A 105 -15.88 -4.98 -27.47
CA VAL A 105 -16.95 -5.35 -26.51
C VAL A 105 -16.36 -6.03 -25.28
N ARG A 106 -15.35 -6.88 -25.49
CA ARG A 106 -14.57 -7.53 -24.42
C ARG A 106 -13.18 -6.92 -24.32
N GLY A 107 -12.63 -6.87 -23.10
CA GLY A 107 -11.31 -6.29 -22.87
C GLY A 107 -10.20 -7.10 -23.52
N ILE A 108 -9.18 -6.40 -24.05
CA ILE A 108 -7.95 -7.04 -24.52
C ILE A 108 -7.19 -7.61 -23.31
N GLN A 109 -6.78 -8.87 -23.41
CA GLN A 109 -6.13 -9.59 -22.30
C GLN A 109 -4.62 -9.39 -22.29
N SER A 110 -3.98 -9.42 -23.46
CA SER A 110 -2.54 -9.19 -23.65
C SER A 110 -2.29 -8.71 -25.08
N TYR A 111 -1.20 -7.97 -25.31
CA TYR A 111 -0.78 -7.55 -26.64
C TYR A 111 0.73 -7.37 -26.72
N ARG A 112 1.28 -7.36 -27.94
CA ARG A 112 2.69 -7.09 -28.24
C ARG A 112 2.81 -6.36 -29.59
N TRP A 113 3.78 -5.47 -29.71
CA TRP A 113 4.20 -4.93 -31.01
C TRP A 113 4.97 -5.98 -31.83
N ILE A 114 4.71 -6.02 -33.13
CA ILE A 114 5.52 -6.79 -34.11
C ILE A 114 6.45 -5.85 -34.87
N ASP A 115 5.87 -4.77 -35.39
CA ASP A 115 6.54 -3.68 -36.10
C ASP A 115 5.81 -2.37 -35.77
N ASP A 116 6.18 -1.24 -36.38
CA ASP A 116 5.58 0.05 -36.05
C ASP A 116 4.10 0.21 -36.48
N ASP A 117 3.62 -0.69 -37.32
CA ASP A 117 2.29 -0.65 -37.92
C ASP A 117 1.41 -1.82 -37.49
N THR A 118 1.95 -2.78 -36.72
CA THR A 118 1.29 -4.04 -36.38
C THR A 118 1.39 -4.38 -34.90
N ILE A 119 0.23 -4.65 -34.29
CA ILE A 119 0.11 -5.28 -32.97
C ILE A 119 -0.56 -6.64 -33.10
N ILE A 120 -0.10 -7.62 -32.32
CA ILE A 120 -0.86 -8.86 -32.08
C ILE A 120 -1.40 -8.82 -30.66
N PHE A 121 -2.64 -9.24 -30.46
CA PHE A 121 -3.29 -9.25 -29.15
C PHE A 121 -4.18 -10.47 -28.96
N SER A 122 -4.44 -10.82 -27.70
CA SER A 122 -5.43 -11.82 -27.31
C SER A 122 -6.70 -11.17 -26.75
N ALA A 123 -7.85 -11.69 -27.16
CA ALA A 123 -9.15 -11.28 -26.67
C ALA A 123 -10.14 -12.44 -26.80
N GLN A 124 -11.21 -12.39 -25.99
CA GLN A 124 -12.40 -13.21 -26.20
C GLN A 124 -13.17 -12.69 -27.43
N GLU A 125 -13.84 -13.59 -28.14
CA GLU A 125 -14.75 -13.22 -29.24
C GLU A 125 -15.97 -12.41 -28.77
N ASP A 126 -16.59 -11.69 -29.70
CA ASP A 126 -17.80 -10.91 -29.44
C ASP A 126 -18.96 -11.81 -28.92
N PRO A 127 -19.87 -11.26 -28.09
CA PRO A 127 -20.93 -12.05 -27.47
C PRO A 127 -21.78 -12.83 -28.47
N ALA A 128 -21.93 -14.14 -28.23
CA ALA A 128 -22.76 -15.00 -29.05
C ALA A 128 -24.26 -14.72 -28.83
N LEU A 129 -25.12 -15.23 -29.72
CA LEU A 129 -26.59 -15.08 -29.61
C LEU A 129 -27.12 -15.57 -28.25
N PHE A 130 -26.57 -16.68 -27.73
CA PHE A 130 -26.92 -17.21 -26.42
C PHE A 130 -26.76 -16.16 -25.31
N GLU A 131 -25.57 -15.56 -25.22
CA GLU A 131 -25.25 -14.55 -24.21
C GLU A 131 -26.11 -13.29 -24.37
N GLN A 132 -26.36 -12.86 -25.61
CA GLN A 132 -27.22 -11.72 -25.89
C GLN A 132 -28.67 -11.97 -25.42
N GLU A 133 -29.19 -13.18 -25.62
CA GLU A 133 -30.53 -13.56 -25.16
C GLU A 133 -30.59 -13.72 -23.63
N VAL A 134 -29.56 -14.25 -22.98
CA VAL A 134 -29.43 -14.28 -21.50
C VAL A 134 -29.43 -12.85 -20.94
N LYS A 135 -28.62 -11.95 -21.49
CA LYS A 135 -28.58 -10.52 -21.10
C LYS A 135 -29.93 -9.84 -21.29
N LYS A 136 -30.62 -10.08 -22.41
CA LYS A 136 -31.95 -9.53 -22.71
C LYS A 136 -33.03 -10.02 -21.74
N LYS A 137 -32.96 -11.29 -21.33
CA LYS A 137 -33.83 -11.87 -20.29
C LYS A 137 -33.49 -11.37 -18.88
N LYS A 138 -32.36 -10.66 -18.72
CA LYS A 138 -31.82 -10.23 -17.42
C LYS A 138 -31.59 -11.42 -16.48
N ASP A 139 -31.27 -12.58 -17.05
CA ASP A 139 -30.97 -13.77 -16.27
C ASP A 139 -29.56 -13.62 -15.69
N THR A 140 -29.49 -13.47 -14.37
CA THR A 140 -28.22 -13.33 -13.63
C THR A 140 -27.71 -14.66 -13.08
N THR A 141 -28.33 -15.78 -13.47
CA THR A 141 -27.91 -17.12 -13.07
C THR A 141 -26.52 -17.42 -13.62
N ARG A 142 -25.69 -18.08 -12.80
CA ARG A 142 -24.36 -18.55 -13.22
C ARG A 142 -24.40 -20.06 -13.30
N VAL A 143 -24.17 -20.59 -14.50
CA VAL A 143 -23.94 -22.02 -14.71
C VAL A 143 -22.48 -22.30 -14.37
N VAL A 144 -22.24 -23.31 -13.55
CA VAL A 144 -20.88 -23.71 -13.13
C VAL A 144 -20.30 -24.65 -14.18
N ASP A 145 -19.04 -24.43 -14.58
CA ASP A 145 -18.31 -25.20 -15.60
C ASP A 145 -19.02 -25.23 -16.98
N ASP A 146 -19.62 -24.11 -17.39
CA ASP A 146 -20.34 -23.97 -18.66
C ASP A 146 -19.40 -23.79 -19.86
N VAL A 147 -18.54 -24.78 -20.09
CA VAL A 147 -17.51 -24.75 -21.15
C VAL A 147 -18.13 -24.56 -22.53
N ASP A 148 -19.32 -25.11 -22.78
CA ASP A 148 -20.00 -25.03 -24.08
C ASP A 148 -20.40 -23.59 -24.47
N HIS A 149 -20.60 -22.72 -23.47
CA HIS A 149 -20.95 -21.31 -23.68
C HIS A 149 -19.83 -20.33 -23.31
N GLU A 150 -18.66 -20.83 -22.91
CA GLU A 150 -17.49 -19.99 -22.66
C GLU A 150 -16.91 -19.50 -24.01
N PRO A 151 -16.79 -18.18 -24.23
CA PRO A 151 -16.26 -17.67 -25.49
C PRO A 151 -14.76 -17.97 -25.64
N PRO A 152 -14.29 -18.41 -26.83
CA PRO A 152 -12.90 -18.71 -27.06
C PRO A 152 -12.04 -17.47 -26.93
N VAL A 153 -10.82 -17.64 -26.42
CA VAL A 153 -9.77 -16.61 -26.47
C VAL A 153 -8.88 -16.90 -27.66
N ARG A 154 -8.73 -15.91 -28.55
CA ARG A 154 -8.03 -16.02 -29.83
C ARG A 154 -6.96 -14.95 -29.98
N LEU A 155 -6.05 -15.17 -30.93
CA LEU A 155 -5.11 -14.14 -31.36
C LEU A 155 -5.66 -13.35 -32.55
N PHE A 156 -5.41 -12.06 -32.53
CA PHE A 156 -5.81 -11.12 -33.55
C PHE A 156 -4.63 -10.22 -33.91
N LYS A 157 -4.55 -9.85 -35.19
CA LYS A 157 -3.64 -8.82 -35.73
C LYS A 157 -4.39 -7.51 -35.88
N LEU A 158 -3.81 -6.43 -35.39
CA LEU A 158 -4.29 -5.06 -35.54
C LEU A 158 -3.31 -4.25 -36.38
N ALA A 159 -3.78 -3.71 -37.51
CA ALA A 159 -3.06 -2.70 -38.27
C ALA A 159 -3.31 -1.32 -37.64
N VAL A 160 -2.25 -0.64 -37.21
CA VAL A 160 -2.33 0.56 -36.36
C VAL A 160 -2.88 1.77 -37.10
N LYS A 161 -2.57 1.92 -38.40
CA LYS A 161 -2.92 3.09 -39.20
C LYS A 161 -4.42 3.20 -39.49
N ASP A 162 -5.04 2.10 -39.91
CA ASP A 162 -6.45 2.03 -40.31
C ASP A 162 -7.34 1.32 -39.28
N LYS A 163 -6.74 0.83 -38.18
CA LYS A 163 -7.39 0.07 -37.11
C LYS A 163 -8.03 -1.24 -37.60
N LYS A 164 -7.56 -1.79 -38.71
CA LYS A 164 -8.10 -3.05 -39.24
C LYS A 164 -7.68 -4.23 -38.37
N VAL A 165 -8.66 -4.98 -37.89
CA VAL A 165 -8.47 -6.21 -37.10
C VAL A 165 -8.65 -7.43 -38.00
N THR A 166 -7.69 -8.36 -37.94
CA THR A 166 -7.75 -9.65 -38.62
C THR A 166 -7.55 -10.76 -37.60
N ARG A 167 -8.46 -11.73 -37.55
CA ARG A 167 -8.30 -12.92 -36.71
C ARG A 167 -7.16 -13.80 -37.22
N LEU A 168 -6.31 -14.28 -36.32
CA LEU A 168 -5.14 -15.12 -36.64
C LEU A 168 -5.32 -16.59 -36.27
N THR A 169 -6.16 -16.90 -35.27
CA THR A 169 -6.42 -18.27 -34.84
C THR A 169 -7.90 -18.61 -34.94
N ASP A 170 -8.20 -19.88 -35.17
CA ASP A 170 -9.56 -20.42 -35.34
C ASP A 170 -9.97 -21.38 -34.20
N ASN A 171 -9.17 -21.42 -33.14
CA ASN A 171 -9.37 -22.30 -32.00
C ASN A 171 -10.73 -22.08 -31.31
N THR A 172 -11.26 -23.14 -30.71
CA THR A 172 -12.53 -23.15 -29.96
C THR A 172 -12.33 -23.08 -28.45
N ASP A 173 -11.11 -23.30 -28.00
CA ASP A 173 -10.68 -23.24 -26.61
C ASP A 173 -10.17 -21.82 -26.24
N PHE A 174 -9.55 -21.67 -25.07
CA PHE A 174 -9.12 -20.38 -24.55
C PHE A 174 -7.59 -20.31 -24.39
N ILE A 175 -6.95 -19.49 -25.23
CA ILE A 175 -5.54 -19.12 -25.09
C ILE A 175 -5.34 -18.35 -23.77
N GLN A 176 -4.58 -18.94 -22.85
CA GLN A 176 -4.26 -18.37 -21.53
C GLN A 176 -2.96 -17.58 -21.53
N SER A 177 -1.97 -18.05 -22.29
CA SER A 177 -0.65 -17.42 -22.42
C SER A 177 -0.13 -17.62 -23.84
N TRP A 178 0.66 -16.67 -24.34
CA TRP A 178 1.22 -16.74 -25.68
C TRP A 178 2.45 -15.87 -25.83
N ALA A 179 3.29 -16.23 -26.79
CA ALA A 179 4.41 -15.42 -27.24
C ALA A 179 4.58 -15.58 -28.76
N VAL A 180 5.03 -14.53 -29.44
CA VAL A 180 5.17 -14.48 -30.89
C VAL A 180 6.62 -14.33 -31.31
N THR A 181 7.03 -14.96 -32.42
CA THR A 181 8.36 -14.76 -33.01
C THR A 181 8.61 -13.28 -33.32
N PRO A 182 9.88 -12.82 -33.31
CA PRO A 182 10.20 -11.44 -33.66
C PRO A 182 9.66 -10.97 -35.02
N ASP A 183 9.49 -11.88 -35.99
CA ASP A 183 8.94 -11.57 -37.31
C ASP A 183 7.40 -11.67 -37.40
N GLY A 184 6.73 -12.02 -36.30
CA GLY A 184 5.27 -12.11 -36.22
C GLY A 184 4.64 -13.31 -36.92
N LYS A 185 5.43 -14.26 -37.44
CA LYS A 185 4.91 -15.36 -38.27
C LYS A 185 4.53 -16.62 -37.50
N LYS A 186 5.10 -16.84 -36.32
CA LYS A 186 4.76 -17.98 -35.48
C LYS A 186 4.40 -17.55 -34.07
N ALA A 187 3.54 -18.31 -33.41
CA ALA A 187 3.24 -18.11 -31.99
C ALA A 187 3.28 -19.43 -31.22
N ALA A 188 3.87 -19.40 -30.03
CA ALA A 188 3.67 -20.43 -29.02
C ALA A 188 2.48 -20.01 -28.17
N THR A 189 1.53 -20.90 -27.94
CA THR A 189 0.28 -20.62 -27.22
C THR A 189 -0.06 -21.73 -26.24
N VAL A 190 -0.53 -21.38 -25.04
CA VAL A 190 -1.03 -22.30 -24.02
C VAL A 190 -2.54 -22.17 -23.96
N HIS A 191 -3.25 -23.27 -24.14
CA HIS A 191 -4.70 -23.32 -24.28
C HIS A 191 -5.30 -24.10 -23.12
N GLY A 192 -6.10 -23.43 -22.29
CA GLY A 192 -6.93 -24.14 -21.33
C GLY A 192 -8.04 -24.88 -22.07
N GLN A 193 -8.36 -26.10 -21.62
CA GLN A 193 -9.30 -26.98 -22.31
C GLN A 193 -10.66 -27.05 -21.61
N TYR A 194 -10.67 -26.91 -20.28
CA TYR A 194 -11.86 -26.94 -19.43
C TYR A 194 -11.71 -25.90 -18.31
N LEU A 195 -12.84 -25.29 -17.90
CA LEU A 195 -12.84 -24.29 -16.83
C LEU A 195 -12.50 -24.92 -15.48
N SER A 196 -12.85 -26.20 -15.29
CA SER A 196 -12.53 -27.02 -14.13
C SER A 196 -11.06 -27.39 -13.95
N PHE A 197 -10.13 -27.00 -14.85
CA PHE A 197 -8.70 -27.31 -14.66
C PHE A 197 -8.16 -26.77 -13.33
N ALA A 198 -8.51 -25.54 -12.94
CA ALA A 198 -8.10 -24.97 -11.66
C ALA A 198 -8.66 -25.78 -10.46
N TRP A 199 -9.85 -26.36 -10.63
CA TRP A 199 -10.50 -27.19 -9.62
C TRP A 199 -9.81 -28.55 -9.48
N ASP A 200 -9.71 -29.34 -10.55
CA ASP A 200 -9.43 -30.78 -10.45
C ASP A 200 -8.14 -31.25 -11.13
N GLN A 201 -7.55 -30.41 -11.98
CA GLN A 201 -6.37 -30.66 -12.81
C GLN A 201 -6.41 -32.00 -13.60
N LYS A 202 -7.59 -32.50 -13.98
CA LYS A 202 -7.72 -33.75 -14.73
C LYS A 202 -7.36 -33.58 -16.21
N ILE A 203 -7.77 -32.46 -16.80
CA ILE A 203 -7.54 -32.17 -18.22
C ILE A 203 -6.56 -31.01 -18.31
N LEU A 204 -5.31 -31.35 -18.61
CA LEU A 204 -4.22 -30.38 -18.67
C LEU A 204 -4.42 -29.40 -19.85
N PRO A 205 -4.03 -28.13 -19.67
CA PRO A 205 -3.85 -27.21 -20.79
C PRO A 205 -2.89 -27.79 -21.83
N LYS A 206 -3.14 -27.48 -23.09
CA LYS A 206 -2.32 -27.90 -24.22
C LYS A 206 -1.48 -26.75 -24.73
N THR A 207 -0.27 -27.05 -25.18
CA THR A 207 0.59 -26.04 -25.81
C THR A 207 0.70 -26.29 -27.30
N PHE A 208 0.62 -25.23 -28.10
CA PHE A 208 0.72 -25.31 -29.54
C PHE A 208 1.79 -24.37 -30.09
N LEU A 209 2.42 -24.79 -31.19
CA LEU A 209 3.16 -23.90 -32.08
C LEU A 209 2.29 -23.62 -33.32
N TYR A 210 1.91 -22.36 -33.51
CA TYR A 210 1.14 -21.87 -34.63
C TYR A 210 2.05 -21.29 -35.72
N ASP A 211 1.75 -21.61 -36.98
CA ASP A 211 2.15 -20.83 -38.15
C ASP A 211 1.01 -19.87 -38.48
N LEU A 212 1.18 -18.60 -38.12
CA LEU A 212 0.17 -17.55 -38.25
C LEU A 212 -0.04 -17.10 -39.71
N VAL A 213 0.87 -17.49 -40.62
CA VAL A 213 0.74 -17.18 -42.06
C VAL A 213 -0.12 -18.24 -42.73
N LYS A 214 0.09 -19.51 -42.40
CA LYS A 214 -0.68 -20.63 -42.98
C LYS A 214 -1.98 -20.91 -42.24
N GLY A 215 -2.11 -20.48 -40.98
CA GLY A 215 -3.22 -20.86 -40.12
C GLY A 215 -3.13 -22.31 -39.63
N GLU A 216 -1.92 -22.88 -39.60
CA GLU A 216 -1.68 -24.25 -39.16
C GLU A 216 -1.15 -24.26 -37.71
N ARG A 217 -1.52 -25.27 -36.93
CA ARG A 217 -1.00 -25.46 -35.57
C ARG A 217 -0.55 -26.89 -35.33
N LYS A 218 0.45 -27.04 -34.46
CA LYS A 218 0.94 -28.32 -33.99
C LYS A 218 0.98 -28.33 -32.46
N GLU A 219 0.43 -29.38 -31.86
CA GLU A 219 0.58 -29.60 -30.41
C GLU A 219 2.05 -29.93 -30.11
N ILE A 220 2.59 -29.23 -29.12
CA ILE A 220 3.96 -29.39 -28.62
C ILE A 220 3.91 -29.72 -27.13
N PHE A 221 4.98 -30.34 -26.63
CA PHE A 221 4.99 -30.98 -25.30
C PHE A 221 3.92 -32.09 -25.14
N ALA A 222 3.38 -32.62 -26.23
CA ALA A 222 2.40 -33.71 -26.19
C ALA A 222 2.96 -34.91 -25.42
N GLY A 223 2.20 -35.39 -24.43
CA GLY A 223 2.62 -36.47 -23.54
C GLY A 223 3.69 -36.10 -22.51
N GLN A 224 4.15 -34.85 -22.50
CA GLN A 224 5.05 -34.31 -21.47
C GLN A 224 4.25 -33.54 -20.44
N ARG A 225 4.70 -33.56 -19.18
CA ARG A 225 4.06 -32.84 -18.07
C ARG A 225 4.61 -31.40 -17.97
N ILE A 226 4.56 -30.67 -19.08
CA ILE A 226 5.06 -29.29 -19.21
C ILE A 226 3.89 -28.38 -19.56
N ILE A 227 3.50 -27.52 -18.62
CA ILE A 227 2.42 -26.53 -18.79
C ILE A 227 3.03 -25.15 -18.58
N PRO A 228 3.46 -24.45 -19.64
CA PRO A 228 4.10 -23.16 -19.47
C PRO A 228 3.15 -22.14 -18.83
N MET A 229 3.62 -21.44 -17.80
CA MET A 229 2.98 -20.26 -17.24
C MET A 229 3.55 -18.96 -17.82
N GLY A 230 4.74 -19.02 -18.42
CA GLY A 230 5.37 -17.93 -19.16
C GLY A 230 6.03 -18.44 -20.44
N LEU A 231 5.98 -17.62 -21.49
CA LEU A 231 6.58 -17.92 -22.79
C LEU A 231 7.36 -16.69 -23.26
N GLU A 232 8.63 -16.86 -23.64
CA GLU A 232 9.46 -15.77 -24.15
C GLU A 232 10.33 -16.26 -25.32
N TRP A 233 10.25 -15.60 -26.48
CA TRP A 233 11.02 -16.00 -27.65
C TRP A 233 12.49 -15.59 -27.55
N ALA A 234 13.39 -16.49 -27.99
CA ALA A 234 14.77 -16.10 -28.28
C ALA A 234 14.76 -15.02 -29.37
N ARG A 235 15.61 -14.01 -29.22
CA ARG A 235 15.61 -12.83 -30.09
C ARG A 235 16.02 -13.12 -31.53
N ASP A 236 16.72 -14.23 -31.75
CA ASP A 236 17.10 -14.75 -33.06
C ASP A 236 15.98 -15.57 -33.74
N GLY A 237 14.88 -15.85 -33.04
CA GLY A 237 13.78 -16.68 -33.54
C GLY A 237 14.09 -18.17 -33.62
N SER A 238 15.23 -18.63 -33.07
CA SER A 238 15.64 -20.05 -33.07
C SER A 238 14.70 -20.95 -32.27
N GLY A 239 14.01 -20.37 -31.29
CA GLY A 239 13.10 -21.07 -30.40
C GLY A 239 12.57 -20.16 -29.30
N PHE A 240 11.91 -20.74 -28.30
CA PHE A 240 11.38 -19.99 -27.17
C PHE A 240 11.62 -20.70 -25.85
N TYR A 241 11.70 -19.91 -24.78
CA TYR A 241 11.76 -20.36 -23.40
C TYR A 241 10.34 -20.51 -22.86
N ALA A 242 10.09 -21.64 -22.20
CA ALA A 242 8.87 -21.96 -21.50
C ALA A 242 9.18 -22.08 -20.00
N LEU A 243 8.61 -21.18 -19.21
CA LEU A 243 8.69 -21.24 -17.75
C LEU A 243 7.50 -22.09 -17.28
N ALA A 244 7.77 -23.25 -16.69
CA ALA A 244 6.73 -24.22 -16.34
C ALA A 244 6.86 -24.66 -14.87
N PRO A 245 5.73 -24.80 -14.15
CA PRO A 245 5.73 -25.38 -12.82
C PRO A 245 6.10 -26.87 -12.92
N TYR A 246 6.82 -27.35 -11.91
CA TYR A 246 7.16 -28.74 -11.74
C TYR A 246 6.84 -29.20 -10.31
N SER A 247 6.17 -30.35 -10.22
CA SER A 247 5.90 -31.08 -8.97
C SER A 247 6.23 -32.55 -9.16
N SER A 248 6.67 -33.23 -8.10
CA SER A 248 6.86 -34.67 -8.10
C SER A 248 5.54 -35.45 -8.03
N ASP A 249 4.43 -34.82 -7.62
CA ASP A 249 3.12 -35.44 -7.65
C ASP A 249 2.71 -35.74 -9.10
N PRO A 250 2.19 -36.94 -9.41
CA PRO A 250 1.91 -37.33 -10.79
C PRO A 250 0.74 -36.58 -11.43
N ARG A 251 -0.10 -35.92 -10.63
CA ARG A 251 -1.33 -35.26 -11.08
C ARG A 251 -1.29 -33.76 -10.84
N PHE A 252 -1.08 -33.32 -9.60
CA PHE A 252 -1.30 -31.94 -9.20
C PHE A 252 -0.05 -31.07 -9.32
N PHE A 253 -0.26 -29.81 -9.69
CA PHE A 253 0.71 -28.72 -9.73
C PHE A 253 0.45 -27.73 -8.59
N THR A 254 0.27 -28.24 -7.37
CA THR A 254 -0.12 -27.44 -6.19
C THR A 254 1.09 -26.84 -5.49
N ALA A 255 2.05 -27.66 -5.04
CA ALA A 255 3.35 -27.19 -4.57
C ALA A 255 4.38 -27.45 -5.66
N THR A 256 5.04 -26.40 -6.13
CA THR A 256 5.87 -26.48 -7.34
C THR A 256 7.13 -25.64 -7.20
N ILE A 257 8.15 -26.00 -7.99
CA ILE A 257 9.21 -25.07 -8.39
C ILE A 257 8.98 -24.68 -9.86
N THR A 258 9.56 -23.56 -10.28
CA THR A 258 9.52 -23.17 -11.69
C THR A 258 10.80 -23.59 -12.39
N LEU A 259 10.65 -24.41 -13.44
CA LEU A 259 11.73 -24.82 -14.34
C LEU A 259 11.65 -24.07 -15.67
N VAL A 260 12.76 -24.06 -16.40
CA VAL A 260 12.86 -23.42 -17.73
C VAL A 260 13.13 -24.50 -18.77
N TYR A 261 12.34 -24.49 -19.83
CA TYR A 261 12.54 -25.34 -21.00
C TYR A 261 12.79 -24.47 -22.23
N PHE A 262 13.68 -24.89 -23.12
CA PHE A 262 13.85 -24.29 -24.43
C PHE A 262 13.25 -25.21 -25.49
N TYR A 263 12.31 -24.69 -26.27
CA TYR A 263 11.80 -25.37 -27.46
C TYR A 263 12.59 -24.90 -28.68
N ASP A 264 13.38 -25.79 -29.26
CA ASP A 264 14.15 -25.53 -30.46
C ASP A 264 13.29 -25.78 -31.72
N VAL A 265 13.08 -24.74 -32.52
CA VAL A 265 12.20 -24.82 -33.69
C VAL A 265 12.80 -25.65 -34.83
N ALA A 266 14.14 -25.68 -34.93
CA ALA A 266 14.83 -26.37 -36.01
C ALA A 266 14.78 -27.90 -35.84
N SER A 267 15.07 -28.38 -34.63
CA SER A 267 15.05 -29.80 -34.28
C SER A 267 13.70 -30.31 -33.80
N ASP A 268 12.75 -29.40 -33.53
CA ASP A 268 11.41 -29.72 -33.06
C ASP A 268 11.40 -30.46 -31.71
N LYS A 269 12.29 -30.02 -30.81
CA LYS A 269 12.50 -30.64 -29.50
C LYS A 269 12.46 -29.65 -28.36
N SER A 270 11.96 -30.12 -27.22
CA SER A 270 12.04 -29.46 -25.92
C SER A 270 13.26 -29.94 -25.14
N ILE A 271 13.93 -29.02 -24.47
CA ILE A 271 15.14 -29.28 -23.67
C ILE A 271 14.97 -28.54 -22.35
N GLU A 272 15.11 -29.23 -21.24
CA GLU A 272 15.20 -28.57 -19.94
C GLU A 272 16.51 -27.78 -19.87
N VAL A 273 16.41 -26.49 -19.54
CA VAL A 273 17.56 -25.61 -19.38
C VAL A 273 18.19 -25.88 -18.02
N ASP A 274 19.42 -26.37 -18.01
CA ASP A 274 20.20 -26.50 -16.77
C ASP A 274 20.54 -25.11 -16.22
N LEU A 275 19.82 -24.70 -15.18
CA LEU A 275 20.05 -23.45 -14.46
C LEU A 275 21.29 -23.52 -13.56
N SER A 276 21.94 -24.67 -13.41
CA SER A 276 22.97 -24.93 -12.40
C SER A 276 22.51 -24.47 -11.00
N TRP A 277 21.23 -24.68 -10.71
CA TRP A 277 20.53 -24.24 -9.50
C TRP A 277 19.30 -25.10 -9.23
N GLU A 278 19.35 -25.94 -8.20
CA GLU A 278 18.33 -26.96 -7.94
C GLU A 278 16.99 -26.42 -7.44
N ASN A 279 16.96 -25.20 -6.89
CA ASN A 279 15.75 -24.61 -6.34
C ASN A 279 14.80 -24.04 -7.42
N GLY A 280 15.22 -24.04 -8.69
CA GLY A 280 14.47 -23.43 -9.78
C GLY A 280 14.48 -21.90 -9.77
N LEU A 281 13.56 -21.30 -10.50
CA LEU A 281 13.37 -19.84 -10.54
C LEU A 281 12.62 -19.34 -9.30
N GLY A 282 13.08 -18.21 -8.76
CA GLY A 282 12.38 -17.45 -7.72
C GLY A 282 11.53 -16.30 -8.29
N GLY A 283 11.88 -15.79 -9.47
CA GLY A 283 11.16 -14.74 -10.17
C GLY A 283 11.96 -14.23 -11.36
N GLY A 284 11.52 -13.12 -11.99
CA GLY A 284 12.25 -12.35 -13.00
C GLY A 284 12.87 -13.15 -14.16
N PHE A 285 12.43 -12.89 -15.40
CA PHE A 285 13.01 -13.57 -16.57
C PHE A 285 13.00 -12.64 -17.78
N GLU A 286 14.18 -12.30 -18.29
CA GLU A 286 14.33 -11.42 -19.45
C GLU A 286 15.30 -12.03 -20.45
N VAL A 287 14.84 -12.21 -21.68
CA VAL A 287 15.67 -12.73 -22.78
C VAL A 287 16.67 -11.67 -23.22
N THR A 288 17.94 -12.04 -23.39
CA THR A 288 19.02 -11.21 -23.93
C THR A 288 19.40 -11.67 -25.35
N PRO A 289 20.20 -10.90 -26.13
CA PRO A 289 20.62 -11.33 -27.47
C PRO A 289 21.37 -12.67 -27.50
N ASP A 290 22.01 -13.03 -26.39
CA ASP A 290 22.89 -14.19 -26.23
C ASP A 290 22.34 -15.23 -25.24
N GLY A 291 21.12 -15.10 -24.74
CA GLY A 291 20.59 -15.97 -23.70
C GLY A 291 19.48 -15.32 -22.88
N PHE A 292 19.60 -15.32 -21.56
CA PHE A 292 18.66 -14.67 -20.65
C PHE A 292 19.27 -14.30 -19.29
N ILE A 293 18.58 -13.45 -18.55
CA ILE A 293 18.85 -13.11 -17.15
C ILE A 293 17.66 -13.51 -16.30
N THR A 294 17.91 -13.97 -15.07
CA THR A 294 16.85 -14.43 -14.18
C THR A 294 17.14 -14.24 -12.69
N LEU A 295 16.12 -14.37 -11.84
CA LEU A 295 16.24 -14.46 -10.38
C LEU A 295 16.02 -15.90 -9.93
N LEU A 296 17.08 -16.52 -9.41
CA LEU A 296 17.05 -17.89 -8.92
C LEU A 296 16.58 -17.96 -7.46
N ALA A 297 15.87 -19.03 -7.11
CA ALA A 297 15.25 -19.18 -5.81
C ALA A 297 16.26 -19.40 -4.66
N ALA A 298 16.32 -18.48 -3.68
CA ALA A 298 17.39 -18.46 -2.67
C ALA A 298 16.93 -18.02 -1.25
N GLY A 299 15.91 -18.69 -0.72
CA GLY A 299 15.41 -18.49 0.65
C GLY A 299 14.65 -17.17 0.83
N VAL A 300 15.04 -16.30 1.76
CA VAL A 300 14.44 -14.95 1.89
C VAL A 300 14.84 -13.98 0.77
N ARG A 301 15.64 -14.40 -0.21
CA ARG A 301 16.18 -13.55 -1.29
C ARG A 301 16.19 -14.31 -2.61
N PHE A 302 16.68 -13.65 -3.66
CA PHE A 302 17.01 -14.28 -4.92
C PHE A 302 18.51 -14.23 -5.19
N GLN A 303 18.97 -15.13 -6.07
CA GLN A 303 20.29 -15.08 -6.68
C GLN A 303 20.15 -14.64 -8.15
N PRO A 304 20.41 -13.35 -8.49
CA PRO A 304 20.40 -12.89 -9.86
C PRO A 304 21.50 -13.58 -10.68
N ALA A 305 21.17 -14.06 -11.88
CA ALA A 305 22.08 -14.82 -12.73
C ALA A 305 21.85 -14.58 -14.22
N ARG A 306 22.94 -14.55 -15.00
CA ARG A 306 22.94 -14.53 -16.46
C ARG A 306 23.23 -15.93 -17.00
N HIS A 307 22.50 -16.33 -18.02
CA HIS A 307 22.66 -17.62 -18.71
C HIS A 307 22.94 -17.34 -20.17
N VAL A 308 24.17 -17.63 -20.62
CA VAL A 308 24.58 -17.44 -22.01
C VAL A 308 24.39 -18.75 -22.77
N LYS A 309 23.67 -18.71 -23.89
CA LYS A 309 23.38 -19.86 -24.74
C LYS A 309 24.57 -20.18 -25.64
N ASP A 310 24.97 -21.45 -25.64
CA ASP A 310 25.96 -22.03 -26.55
C ASP A 310 25.37 -23.31 -27.18
N GLY A 311 24.92 -23.21 -28.43
CA GLY A 311 24.11 -24.25 -29.07
C GLY A 311 22.81 -24.50 -28.30
N LEU A 312 22.66 -25.69 -27.73
CA LEU A 312 21.52 -26.11 -26.90
C LEU A 312 21.92 -26.30 -25.42
N ALA A 313 22.99 -25.65 -25.00
CA ALA A 313 23.44 -25.58 -23.60
C ALA A 313 23.47 -24.13 -23.12
N TRP A 314 23.43 -23.93 -21.81
CA TRP A 314 23.49 -22.59 -21.19
C TRP A 314 24.55 -22.56 -20.12
N LYS A 315 25.39 -21.53 -20.15
CA LYS A 315 26.40 -21.28 -19.13
C LYS A 315 25.90 -20.22 -18.16
N LYS A 316 25.65 -20.61 -16.91
CA LYS A 316 25.32 -19.70 -15.82
C LYS A 316 26.54 -18.88 -15.37
N THR A 317 26.33 -17.61 -15.06
CA THR A 317 27.23 -16.75 -14.29
C THR A 317 26.40 -15.89 -13.34
N ASP A 318 26.80 -15.78 -12.08
CA ASP A 318 26.12 -14.91 -11.13
C ASP A 318 26.29 -13.45 -11.51
N ILE A 319 25.24 -12.67 -11.29
CA ILE A 319 25.32 -11.22 -11.45
C ILE A 319 25.92 -10.63 -10.18
N GLU A 320 26.92 -9.76 -10.32
CA GLU A 320 27.59 -9.07 -9.23
C GLU A 320 27.41 -7.56 -9.32
N GLY A 321 27.62 -6.84 -8.21
CA GLY A 321 27.59 -5.37 -8.15
C GLY A 321 26.71 -4.85 -7.04
N ASP A 322 26.41 -3.56 -7.09
CA ASP A 322 25.59 -2.89 -6.09
C ASP A 322 24.18 -3.47 -6.05
N HIS A 323 23.58 -3.54 -4.85
CA HIS A 323 22.20 -3.95 -4.60
C HIS A 323 21.82 -5.40 -4.97
N VAL A 324 22.68 -6.18 -5.64
CA VAL A 324 22.39 -7.55 -6.11
C VAL A 324 21.76 -8.43 -5.04
N ARG A 325 22.24 -8.34 -3.79
CA ARG A 325 21.74 -9.14 -2.65
C ARG A 325 20.24 -8.96 -2.38
N ASN A 326 19.68 -7.80 -2.71
CA ASN A 326 18.32 -7.39 -2.40
C ASN A 326 17.62 -6.85 -3.66
N LEU A 327 17.95 -7.45 -4.81
CA LEU A 327 17.32 -7.21 -6.10
C LEU A 327 16.12 -8.15 -6.26
N PHE A 328 14.92 -7.60 -6.38
CA PHE A 328 13.66 -8.39 -6.38
C PHE A 328 12.91 -8.38 -7.71
N ASN A 329 13.22 -7.43 -8.60
CA ASN A 329 12.60 -7.33 -9.91
C ASN A 329 13.50 -6.54 -10.86
N PHE A 330 13.37 -6.73 -12.17
CA PHE A 330 14.16 -6.01 -13.16
C PHE A 330 13.53 -6.01 -14.56
N ALA A 331 14.02 -5.11 -15.42
CA ALA A 331 13.79 -5.05 -16.84
C ALA A 331 15.11 -4.71 -17.56
N VAL A 332 15.32 -5.22 -18.78
CA VAL A 332 16.59 -5.10 -19.50
C VAL A 332 16.38 -4.49 -20.89
N SER A 333 17.33 -3.66 -21.35
CA SER A 333 17.28 -3.05 -22.68
C SER A 333 17.42 -4.08 -23.81
N LYS A 334 17.02 -3.69 -25.02
CA LYS A 334 17.15 -4.53 -26.23
C LYS A 334 18.60 -4.85 -26.62
N ASP A 335 19.60 -4.18 -26.09
CA ASP A 335 21.01 -4.53 -26.30
C ASP A 335 21.64 -5.23 -25.08
N ALA A 336 20.86 -5.44 -24.01
CA ALA A 336 21.31 -6.01 -22.74
C ALA A 336 22.48 -5.25 -22.08
N LYS A 337 22.54 -3.93 -22.28
CA LYS A 337 23.53 -3.04 -21.65
C LYS A 337 22.98 -2.18 -20.53
N THR A 338 21.67 -1.94 -20.52
CA THR A 338 21.00 -1.16 -19.48
C THR A 338 20.03 -2.07 -18.75
N ILE A 339 20.05 -2.02 -17.42
CA ILE A 339 19.11 -2.73 -16.56
C ILE A 339 18.47 -1.74 -15.60
N VAL A 340 17.16 -1.84 -15.47
CA VAL A 340 16.38 -1.14 -14.45
C VAL A 340 15.91 -2.18 -13.45
N TYR A 341 16.17 -2.00 -12.17
CA TYR A 341 15.90 -3.01 -11.15
C TYR A 341 15.37 -2.41 -9.84
N GLU A 342 14.58 -3.21 -9.15
CA GLU A 342 14.05 -2.92 -7.82
C GLU A 342 15.04 -3.34 -6.75
N HIS A 343 15.30 -2.44 -5.80
CA HIS A 343 16.01 -2.76 -4.56
C HIS A 343 15.16 -2.40 -3.35
N SER A 344 15.07 -3.34 -2.39
CA SER A 344 14.30 -3.19 -1.16
C SER A 344 14.86 -4.08 -0.05
N THR A 345 14.57 -3.76 1.22
CA THR A 345 14.73 -4.70 2.33
C THR A 345 13.45 -4.72 3.15
N ALA A 346 13.29 -5.68 4.06
CA ALA A 346 12.13 -5.71 4.95
C ALA A 346 11.93 -4.41 5.76
N GLY A 347 13.01 -3.66 6.01
CA GLY A 347 12.98 -2.35 6.69
C GLY A 347 13.10 -1.12 5.76
N THR A 348 13.36 -1.32 4.46
CA THR A 348 13.60 -0.23 3.49
C THR A 348 12.61 -0.30 2.32
N PRO A 349 11.70 0.68 2.18
CA PRO A 349 10.75 0.72 1.08
C PRO A 349 11.40 0.60 -0.29
N ALA A 350 10.73 -0.09 -1.20
CA ALA A 350 11.23 -0.32 -2.56
C ALA A 350 11.56 0.97 -3.29
N GLN A 351 12.71 0.97 -3.96
CA GLN A 351 13.11 1.99 -4.92
C GLN A 351 13.69 1.31 -6.16
N TRP A 352 13.55 1.98 -7.30
CA TRP A 352 14.10 1.50 -8.55
C TRP A 352 15.40 2.23 -8.91
N PHE A 353 16.29 1.48 -9.52
CA PHE A 353 17.62 1.90 -9.94
C PHE A 353 17.84 1.57 -11.40
N THR A 354 18.69 2.35 -12.07
CA THR A 354 19.28 2.02 -13.36
C THR A 354 20.75 1.68 -13.17
N ALA A 355 21.28 0.77 -13.98
CA ALA A 355 22.71 0.46 -14.03
C ALA A 355 23.13 0.03 -15.44
N THR A 356 24.42 0.13 -15.70
CA THR A 356 25.05 -0.53 -16.85
C THR A 356 25.28 -2.00 -16.50
N LEU A 357 24.94 -2.89 -17.43
CA LEU A 357 25.22 -4.32 -17.34
C LEU A 357 26.42 -4.66 -18.24
N GLU A 358 27.58 -4.87 -17.62
CA GLU A 358 28.82 -5.27 -18.28
C GLU A 358 29.05 -6.78 -18.10
N GLY A 359 28.54 -7.57 -19.05
CA GLY A 359 28.51 -9.02 -18.92
C GLY A 359 27.60 -9.43 -17.76
N SER A 360 28.19 -9.85 -16.65
CA SER A 360 27.46 -10.24 -15.43
C SER A 360 27.74 -9.29 -14.26
N ARG A 361 28.17 -8.05 -14.53
CA ARG A 361 28.45 -7.05 -13.49
C ARG A 361 27.58 -5.81 -13.69
N LEU A 362 26.92 -5.39 -12.62
CA LEU A 362 26.23 -4.11 -12.53
C LEU A 362 27.24 -3.02 -12.17
N THR A 363 27.31 -1.97 -12.99
CA THR A 363 28.14 -0.79 -12.76
C THR A 363 27.29 0.48 -12.86
N ASN A 364 27.75 1.58 -12.24
CA ASN A 364 27.10 2.89 -12.29
C ASN A 364 25.63 2.89 -11.80
N ALA A 365 25.34 2.15 -10.74
CA ALA A 365 24.01 2.08 -10.16
C ALA A 365 23.53 3.48 -9.70
N ALA A 366 22.34 3.87 -10.12
CA ALA A 366 21.74 5.14 -9.75
C ALA A 366 20.23 5.01 -9.50
N LYS A 367 19.76 5.60 -8.40
CA LYS A 367 18.33 5.63 -8.07
C LYS A 367 17.56 6.48 -9.09
N ILE A 368 16.42 5.99 -9.56
CA ILE A 368 15.57 6.66 -10.57
C ILE A 368 14.13 6.92 -10.11
N THR A 369 13.77 6.50 -8.89
CA THR A 369 12.47 6.80 -8.28
C THR A 369 12.60 7.47 -6.91
N ASP A 370 11.55 8.17 -6.50
CA ASP A 370 11.33 8.61 -5.12
C ASP A 370 9.95 8.14 -4.63
N LEU A 371 9.77 6.81 -4.56
CA LEU A 371 8.50 6.23 -4.12
C LEU A 371 8.29 6.48 -2.62
N ASN A 372 7.04 6.67 -2.22
CA ASN A 372 6.62 6.83 -0.83
C ASN A 372 7.33 7.98 -0.08
N PRO A 373 7.39 9.21 -0.63
CA PRO A 373 8.12 10.32 0.02
C PRO A 373 7.57 10.64 1.43
N SER A 374 6.29 10.35 1.68
CA SER A 374 5.64 10.51 2.98
C SER A 374 6.21 9.61 4.10
N PHE A 375 7.01 8.61 3.76
CA PHE A 375 7.65 7.71 4.72
C PHE A 375 9.00 8.23 5.22
N LYS A 376 9.65 9.19 4.54
CA LYS A 376 11.01 9.65 4.85
C LYS A 376 11.22 10.07 6.32
N ASN A 377 10.21 10.68 6.93
CA ASN A 377 10.26 11.17 8.31
C ASN A 377 9.53 10.26 9.31
N ARG A 378 9.14 9.06 8.88
CA ARG A 378 8.45 8.08 9.73
C ARG A 378 9.45 7.01 10.15
N ALA A 379 9.38 6.60 11.41
CA ALA A 379 10.21 5.51 11.90
C ALA A 379 9.79 4.20 11.23
N SER A 380 10.73 3.53 10.57
CA SER A 380 10.59 2.14 10.14
C SER A 380 11.08 1.19 11.23
N ALA A 381 10.43 0.05 11.35
CA ALA A 381 10.88 -1.03 12.21
C ALA A 381 12.28 -1.52 11.78
N LYS A 382 13.16 -1.73 12.74
CA LYS A 382 14.38 -2.51 12.50
C LYS A 382 13.96 -3.93 12.12
N THR A 383 14.61 -4.51 11.11
CA THR A 383 14.36 -5.88 10.68
C THR A 383 15.62 -6.74 10.77
N GLU A 384 15.43 -8.05 10.88
CA GLU A 384 16.50 -9.05 10.88
C GLU A 384 16.02 -10.33 10.19
N VAL A 385 16.88 -10.94 9.38
CA VAL A 385 16.68 -12.34 8.94
C VAL A 385 17.18 -13.25 10.05
N VAL A 386 16.26 -13.89 10.76
CA VAL A 386 16.56 -14.84 11.84
C VAL A 386 16.53 -16.27 11.33
N ARG A 387 17.34 -17.14 11.93
CA ARG A 387 17.51 -18.55 11.53
C ARG A 387 17.45 -19.48 12.73
N TRP A 388 16.82 -20.64 12.57
CA TRP A 388 16.72 -21.68 13.59
C TRP A 388 16.66 -23.07 12.95
N LYS A 389 16.71 -24.12 13.78
CA LYS A 389 16.54 -25.50 13.32
C LYS A 389 15.05 -25.86 13.26
N GLY A 390 14.60 -26.34 12.10
CA GLY A 390 13.22 -26.71 11.82
C GLY A 390 12.79 -28.06 12.38
N ALA A 391 11.60 -28.50 11.99
CA ALA A 391 10.98 -29.77 12.36
C ALA A 391 11.85 -30.99 12.00
N LEU A 392 12.54 -30.95 10.85
CA LEU A 392 13.36 -32.05 10.35
C LEU A 392 14.88 -31.82 10.53
N GLY A 393 15.28 -30.72 11.19
CA GLY A 393 16.67 -30.41 11.58
C GLY A 393 17.46 -29.58 10.55
N GLU A 394 16.87 -29.27 9.41
CA GLU A 394 17.31 -28.23 8.48
C GLU A 394 17.27 -26.83 9.11
N GLU A 395 17.95 -25.90 8.45
CA GLU A 395 17.86 -24.49 8.82
C GLU A 395 16.59 -23.88 8.21
N ILE A 396 15.77 -23.28 9.06
CA ILE A 396 14.60 -22.47 8.71
C ILE A 396 14.97 -21.01 8.94
N ASP A 397 14.44 -20.12 8.12
CA ASP A 397 14.61 -18.69 8.28
C ASP A 397 13.28 -17.93 8.28
N GLY A 398 13.36 -16.66 8.63
CA GLY A 398 12.21 -15.77 8.66
C GLY A 398 12.62 -14.33 8.89
N ILE A 399 11.68 -13.43 8.69
CA ILE A 399 11.87 -12.00 8.89
C ILE A 399 11.34 -11.61 10.27
N LEU A 400 12.21 -11.07 11.11
CA LEU A 400 11.87 -10.53 12.43
C LEU A 400 11.80 -8.99 12.36
N TYR A 401 10.62 -8.44 12.61
CA TYR A 401 10.43 -7.01 12.83
C TYR A 401 10.53 -6.71 14.32
N TYR A 402 11.31 -5.68 14.67
CA TYR A 402 11.51 -5.26 16.05
C TYR A 402 10.42 -4.27 16.50
N PRO A 403 10.15 -4.21 17.82
CA PRO A 403 9.48 -3.06 18.43
C PRO A 403 10.21 -1.76 18.07
N LYS A 404 9.47 -0.69 17.78
CA LYS A 404 10.06 0.64 17.48
C LYS A 404 10.98 1.13 18.61
N ASP A 405 10.56 0.93 19.86
CA ASP A 405 11.29 1.36 21.05
C ASP A 405 12.05 0.20 21.72
N TYR A 406 12.57 -0.73 20.92
CA TYR A 406 13.33 -1.87 21.43
C TYR A 406 14.52 -1.42 22.28
N GLN A 407 14.65 -2.02 23.46
CA GLN A 407 15.75 -1.80 24.38
C GLN A 407 16.43 -3.14 24.67
N PRO A 408 17.75 -3.27 24.42
CA PRO A 408 18.49 -4.48 24.75
C PRO A 408 18.29 -4.90 26.22
N GLY A 409 18.07 -6.20 26.44
CA GLY A 409 17.85 -6.78 27.78
C GLY A 409 16.41 -6.69 28.29
N LYS A 410 15.49 -6.01 27.58
CA LYS A 410 14.05 -6.07 27.86
C LYS A 410 13.36 -7.10 26.98
N LYS A 411 12.40 -7.82 27.56
CA LYS A 411 11.48 -8.71 26.85
C LYS A 411 10.27 -7.94 26.33
N PHE A 412 9.85 -8.25 25.12
CA PHE A 412 8.69 -7.64 24.47
C PHE A 412 7.68 -8.72 24.03
N PRO A 413 6.42 -8.35 23.76
CA PRO A 413 5.46 -9.24 23.09
C PRO A 413 5.96 -9.72 21.74
N LEU A 414 5.37 -10.82 21.27
CA LEU A 414 5.55 -11.35 19.93
C LEU A 414 4.20 -11.60 19.25
N LEU A 415 4.09 -11.21 17.98
CA LEU A 415 3.08 -11.73 17.07
C LEU A 415 3.74 -12.60 16.01
N THR A 416 3.31 -13.85 15.86
CA THR A 416 3.65 -14.65 14.68
C THR A 416 2.76 -14.24 13.52
N ALA A 417 3.34 -14.14 12.33
CA ALA A 417 2.68 -13.72 11.10
C ALA A 417 3.03 -14.67 9.94
N PRO A 418 2.56 -15.92 9.95
CA PRO A 418 2.82 -16.85 8.84
C PRO A 418 2.21 -16.32 7.54
N HIS A 419 2.90 -16.48 6.41
CA HIS A 419 2.41 -16.01 5.11
C HIS A 419 1.21 -16.81 4.59
N GLY A 420 0.44 -16.19 3.69
CA GLY A 420 -0.61 -16.83 2.90
C GLY A 420 -0.05 -17.73 1.81
N GLY A 421 -0.85 -18.71 1.36
CA GLY A 421 -0.42 -19.78 0.45
C GLY A 421 0.62 -20.71 1.10
N PRO A 422 0.40 -22.04 1.14
CA PRO A 422 1.41 -22.94 1.73
C PRO A 422 2.73 -22.88 0.94
N ALA A 423 2.65 -22.76 -0.38
CA ALA A 423 3.78 -22.52 -1.28
C ALA A 423 4.12 -21.03 -1.50
N GLY A 424 3.84 -20.16 -0.53
CA GLY A 424 4.32 -18.77 -0.49
C GLY A 424 5.70 -18.63 0.16
N ALA A 425 6.27 -17.43 0.19
CA ALA A 425 7.48 -17.13 0.96
C ALA A 425 7.52 -15.64 1.32
N ASP A 426 7.97 -15.33 2.54
CA ASP A 426 8.29 -13.98 2.97
C ASP A 426 9.74 -13.65 2.63
N LEU A 427 9.94 -12.57 1.88
CA LEU A 427 11.26 -12.16 1.42
C LEU A 427 11.83 -11.04 2.31
N ASP A 428 13.15 -10.85 2.26
CA ASP A 428 13.83 -9.67 2.82
C ASP A 428 13.59 -8.45 1.90
N SER A 429 12.32 -8.11 1.72
CA SER A 429 11.77 -7.04 0.89
C SER A 429 10.65 -6.32 1.63
N TRP A 430 10.34 -5.09 1.24
CA TRP A 430 9.32 -4.29 1.91
C TRP A 430 7.90 -4.76 1.53
N GLU A 431 7.15 -5.28 2.51
CA GLU A 431 5.81 -5.86 2.29
C GLU A 431 4.72 -5.31 3.22
N GLU A 432 4.66 -3.98 3.40
CA GLU A 432 3.61 -3.37 4.24
C GLU A 432 2.23 -3.40 3.55
N SER A 433 1.23 -4.05 4.16
CA SER A 433 -0.12 -4.19 3.60
C SER A 433 -1.24 -4.02 4.63
N TRP A 434 -2.49 -3.98 4.18
CA TRP A 434 -3.65 -4.01 5.09
C TRP A 434 -3.80 -5.37 5.79
N ALA A 435 -3.38 -6.45 5.14
CA ALA A 435 -3.41 -7.80 5.71
C ALA A 435 -2.33 -7.95 6.78
N TYR A 436 -1.14 -7.40 6.52
CA TYR A 436 0.03 -7.44 7.41
C TYR A 436 0.59 -6.04 7.65
N ALA A 437 0.07 -5.38 8.70
CA ALA A 437 0.40 -3.99 9.03
C ALA A 437 1.62 -3.88 9.97
N HIS A 438 2.79 -4.38 9.52
CA HIS A 438 3.98 -4.56 10.35
C HIS A 438 4.42 -3.28 11.04
N GLN A 439 4.46 -2.16 10.32
CA GLN A 439 4.93 -0.89 10.90
C GLN A 439 4.01 -0.41 12.04
N LEU A 440 2.69 -0.61 11.91
CA LEU A 440 1.72 -0.22 12.94
C LEU A 440 1.80 -1.14 14.18
N LEU A 441 2.09 -2.41 13.97
CA LEU A 441 2.29 -3.38 15.05
C LEU A 441 3.62 -3.13 15.79
N SER A 442 4.72 -2.91 15.06
CA SER A 442 6.01 -2.53 15.66
C SER A 442 5.92 -1.27 16.52
N GLN A 443 5.08 -0.30 16.15
CA GLN A 443 4.82 0.92 16.93
C GLN A 443 4.03 0.66 18.23
N ARG A 444 3.31 -0.47 18.34
CA ARG A 444 2.67 -0.93 19.59
C ARG A 444 3.62 -1.69 20.51
N GLY A 445 4.90 -1.76 20.14
CA GLY A 445 5.94 -2.33 20.99
C GLY A 445 6.01 -3.85 20.95
N THR A 446 5.71 -4.49 19.81
CA THR A 446 5.81 -5.96 19.66
C THR A 446 6.85 -6.35 18.62
N PHE A 447 7.45 -7.52 18.81
CA PHE A 447 8.11 -8.24 17.74
C PHE A 447 7.06 -8.82 16.79
N ILE A 448 7.45 -9.00 15.53
CA ILE A 448 6.67 -9.74 14.54
C ILE A 448 7.59 -10.73 13.86
N LEU A 449 7.28 -12.03 13.97
CA LEU A 449 8.03 -13.09 13.30
C LEU A 449 7.23 -13.55 12.08
N LYS A 450 7.83 -13.41 10.90
CA LYS A 450 7.34 -13.94 9.61
C LYS A 450 8.17 -15.16 9.20
N PRO A 451 7.75 -16.39 9.56
CA PRO A 451 8.53 -17.61 9.32
C PRO A 451 8.28 -18.18 7.93
N ASN A 452 9.35 -18.63 7.26
CA ASN A 452 9.27 -19.46 6.05
C ASN A 452 9.37 -20.93 6.44
N TYR A 453 8.24 -21.47 6.87
CA TYR A 453 8.09 -22.84 7.35
C TYR A 453 8.19 -23.88 6.22
N HIS A 454 8.39 -25.15 6.56
CA HIS A 454 8.31 -26.27 5.61
C HIS A 454 7.08 -26.14 4.71
N GLY A 455 7.26 -26.21 3.40
CA GLY A 455 6.21 -25.95 2.44
C GLY A 455 6.33 -24.61 1.74
N SER A 456 7.04 -23.63 2.31
CA SER A 456 7.30 -22.36 1.63
C SER A 456 8.04 -22.56 0.30
N SER A 457 7.74 -21.71 -0.68
CA SER A 457 8.48 -21.67 -1.94
C SER A 457 9.84 -20.99 -1.76
N ASN A 458 10.67 -20.98 -2.80
CA ASN A 458 12.01 -20.38 -2.81
C ASN A 458 13.13 -21.18 -2.10
N TYR A 459 12.83 -22.37 -1.56
CA TYR A 459 13.79 -23.31 -0.92
C TYR A 459 13.95 -24.65 -1.68
N GLY A 460 13.41 -24.73 -2.90
CA GLY A 460 13.48 -25.91 -3.76
C GLY A 460 12.38 -26.95 -3.53
N LEU A 461 12.36 -27.95 -4.42
CA LEU A 461 11.22 -28.87 -4.56
C LEU A 461 10.95 -29.69 -3.29
N LYS A 462 11.99 -30.26 -2.69
CA LYS A 462 11.83 -31.09 -1.48
C LYS A 462 11.21 -30.31 -0.33
N PHE A 463 11.53 -29.02 -0.23
CA PHE A 463 11.05 -28.18 0.85
C PHE A 463 9.59 -27.75 0.62
N VAL A 464 9.25 -27.27 -0.58
CA VAL A 464 7.87 -26.83 -0.91
C VAL A 464 6.87 -27.99 -0.86
N GLU A 465 7.28 -29.22 -1.19
CA GLU A 465 6.42 -30.41 -1.16
C GLU A 465 6.38 -31.11 0.21
N SER A 466 7.19 -30.68 1.18
CA SER A 466 7.40 -31.41 2.45
C SER A 466 6.14 -31.59 3.30
N ILE A 467 5.12 -30.74 3.09
CA ILE A 467 3.86 -30.72 3.85
C ILE A 467 2.69 -31.43 3.15
N CYS A 468 2.95 -32.11 2.03
CA CYS A 468 1.94 -32.88 1.33
C CYS A 468 1.51 -34.13 2.12
N CYS A 469 0.50 -34.83 1.59
CA CYS A 469 0.08 -36.15 2.06
C CYS A 469 -0.23 -36.26 3.56
N GLY A 470 -0.92 -35.26 4.12
CA GLY A 470 -1.44 -35.24 5.48
C GLY A 470 -0.58 -34.50 6.50
N LYS A 471 0.57 -33.96 6.07
CA LYS A 471 1.53 -33.23 6.93
C LYS A 471 1.32 -31.72 6.99
N TYR A 472 0.18 -31.25 6.46
CA TYR A 472 -0.12 -29.83 6.27
C TYR A 472 0.09 -28.96 7.52
N TYR A 473 -0.23 -29.49 8.69
CA TYR A 473 -0.01 -28.81 9.97
C TYR A 473 1.26 -29.25 10.70
N ASP A 474 1.73 -30.47 10.47
CA ASP A 474 2.74 -31.12 11.30
C ASP A 474 4.05 -30.33 11.30
N LEU A 475 4.69 -30.20 10.14
CA LEU A 475 5.98 -29.52 10.02
C LEU A 475 5.86 -28.00 10.22
N PRO A 476 4.87 -27.30 9.59
CA PRO A 476 4.78 -25.86 9.73
C PRO A 476 4.57 -25.37 11.15
N VAL A 477 3.68 -26.02 11.91
CA VAL A 477 3.43 -25.63 13.30
C VAL A 477 4.68 -25.79 14.14
N GLU A 478 5.41 -26.90 13.98
CA GLU A 478 6.65 -27.14 14.71
C GLU A 478 7.74 -26.12 14.35
N ASP A 479 7.90 -25.78 13.06
CA ASP A 479 8.87 -24.75 12.66
C ASP A 479 8.56 -23.40 13.29
N ILE A 480 7.30 -22.99 13.28
CA ILE A 480 6.86 -21.71 13.83
C ILE A 480 7.11 -21.68 15.34
N GLU A 481 6.74 -22.75 16.06
CA GLU A 481 6.97 -22.86 17.50
C GLU A 481 8.46 -22.83 17.87
N LYS A 482 9.32 -23.53 17.11
CA LYS A 482 10.77 -23.47 17.31
C LYS A 482 11.34 -22.07 17.08
N GLY A 483 10.77 -21.32 16.14
CA GLY A 483 11.08 -19.91 15.92
C GLY A 483 10.69 -19.05 17.12
N VAL A 484 9.51 -19.26 17.71
CA VAL A 484 9.09 -18.58 18.95
C VAL A 484 10.03 -18.94 20.11
N ASP A 485 10.32 -20.22 20.29
CA ASP A 485 11.19 -20.72 21.36
C ASP A 485 12.61 -20.16 21.27
N LEU A 486 13.15 -20.01 20.06
CA LEU A 486 14.43 -19.33 19.82
C LEU A 486 14.40 -17.90 20.37
N LEU A 487 13.36 -17.12 20.07
CA LEU A 487 13.27 -15.72 20.48
C LEU A 487 13.06 -15.58 22.00
N VAL A 488 12.31 -16.51 22.61
CA VAL A 488 12.18 -16.61 24.08
C VAL A 488 13.52 -16.98 24.72
N ALA A 489 14.23 -17.97 24.19
CA ALA A 489 15.53 -18.40 24.69
C ALA A 489 16.61 -17.32 24.58
N LYS A 490 16.56 -16.48 23.53
CA LYS A 490 17.41 -15.28 23.39
C LYS A 490 17.08 -14.17 24.39
N GLY A 491 16.01 -14.31 25.17
CA GLY A 491 15.54 -13.27 26.11
C GLY A 491 14.92 -12.06 25.42
N LEU A 492 14.51 -12.17 24.15
CA LEU A 492 13.88 -11.09 23.40
C LEU A 492 12.37 -11.03 23.66
N VAL A 493 11.73 -12.19 23.81
CA VAL A 493 10.27 -12.33 23.90
C VAL A 493 9.84 -12.74 25.29
N ASP A 494 8.73 -12.15 25.74
CA ASP A 494 7.99 -12.59 26.92
C ASP A 494 7.09 -13.78 26.55
N PRO A 495 7.34 -14.99 27.10
CA PRO A 495 6.59 -16.21 26.73
C PRO A 495 5.09 -16.11 27.08
N ASP A 496 4.69 -15.24 28.01
CA ASP A 496 3.29 -15.02 28.36
C ASP A 496 2.59 -13.98 27.48
N ARG A 497 3.30 -13.42 26.48
CA ARG A 497 2.79 -12.37 25.58
C ARG A 497 3.07 -12.73 24.12
N VAL A 498 2.61 -13.91 23.71
CA VAL A 498 2.66 -14.37 22.32
C VAL A 498 1.25 -14.36 21.73
N GLY A 499 1.09 -13.82 20.52
CA GLY A 499 -0.14 -13.87 19.73
C GLY A 499 0.16 -14.28 18.29
N THR A 500 -0.88 -14.49 17.49
CA THR A 500 -0.71 -14.86 16.08
C THR A 500 -1.75 -14.20 15.20
N PHE A 501 -1.37 -13.86 13.98
CA PHE A 501 -2.29 -13.37 12.98
C PHE A 501 -1.85 -13.78 11.57
N GLY A 502 -2.78 -13.77 10.63
CA GLY A 502 -2.46 -14.03 9.23
C GLY A 502 -3.67 -13.94 8.31
N TRP A 503 -3.40 -14.06 7.02
CA TRP A 503 -4.41 -14.05 5.96
C TRP A 503 -4.26 -15.30 5.08
N SER A 504 -5.36 -15.88 4.60
CA SER A 504 -5.33 -17.13 3.82
C SER A 504 -4.67 -18.26 4.61
N ASN A 505 -3.73 -19.02 4.03
CA ASN A 505 -2.98 -20.05 4.77
C ASN A 505 -2.33 -19.54 6.08
N GLY A 506 -1.91 -18.27 6.13
CA GLY A 506 -1.38 -17.67 7.35
C GLY A 506 -2.40 -17.65 8.49
N SER A 507 -3.69 -17.47 8.15
CA SER A 507 -4.82 -17.58 9.07
C SER A 507 -5.08 -19.03 9.47
N ILE A 508 -5.03 -19.97 8.52
CA ILE A 508 -5.18 -21.42 8.78
C ILE A 508 -4.14 -21.91 9.80
N LEU A 509 -2.87 -21.53 9.61
CA LEU A 509 -1.79 -21.85 10.54
C LEU A 509 -1.94 -21.09 11.87
N SER A 510 -2.36 -19.82 11.85
CA SER A 510 -2.63 -19.05 13.08
C SER A 510 -3.73 -19.67 13.95
N ILE A 511 -4.80 -20.16 13.34
CA ILE A 511 -5.87 -20.88 14.03
C ILE A 511 -5.31 -22.17 14.63
N GLN A 512 -4.55 -22.94 13.83
CA GLN A 512 -3.98 -24.20 14.27
C GLN A 512 -3.01 -24.03 15.44
N LEU A 513 -2.16 -22.99 15.43
CA LEU A 513 -1.27 -22.65 16.54
C LEU A 513 -2.06 -22.44 17.84
N GLY A 514 -3.19 -21.72 17.77
CA GLY A 514 -4.10 -21.53 18.90
C GLY A 514 -4.82 -22.80 19.36
N VAL A 515 -5.03 -23.79 18.48
CA VAL A 515 -5.64 -25.09 18.81
C VAL A 515 -4.62 -26.03 19.46
N VAL A 516 -3.38 -26.05 18.96
CA VAL A 516 -2.31 -26.97 19.42
C VAL A 516 -1.69 -26.47 20.72
N ASN A 517 -1.43 -25.16 20.83
CA ASN A 517 -0.78 -24.54 21.99
C ASN A 517 -1.66 -23.43 22.61
N PRO A 518 -2.86 -23.78 23.10
CA PRO A 518 -3.87 -22.80 23.51
C PRO A 518 -3.45 -21.91 24.68
N ASP A 519 -2.51 -22.36 25.51
CA ASP A 519 -1.99 -21.56 26.62
C ASP A 519 -0.91 -20.57 26.20
N ARG A 520 -0.22 -20.78 25.06
CA ARG A 520 0.82 -19.88 24.57
C ARG A 520 0.22 -18.65 23.89
N TYR A 521 -0.74 -18.84 23.01
CA TYR A 521 -1.33 -17.77 22.20
C TYR A 521 -2.41 -17.02 22.97
N LYS A 522 -2.22 -15.71 23.13
CA LYS A 522 -3.11 -14.83 23.91
C LYS A 522 -4.11 -14.06 23.04
N VAL A 523 -3.96 -14.10 21.73
CA VAL A 523 -4.87 -13.48 20.74
C VAL A 523 -4.68 -14.15 19.38
N ILE A 524 -5.77 -14.26 18.61
CA ILE A 524 -5.77 -14.73 17.22
C ILE A 524 -6.48 -13.69 16.35
N ALA A 525 -5.85 -13.24 15.27
CA ALA A 525 -6.51 -12.46 14.22
C ALA A 525 -6.44 -13.23 12.88
N ALA A 526 -7.59 -13.72 12.45
CA ALA A 526 -7.75 -14.71 11.39
C ALA A 526 -8.46 -14.09 10.17
N GLY A 527 -7.74 -13.83 9.09
CA GLY A 527 -8.32 -13.34 7.84
C GLY A 527 -8.45 -14.43 6.78
N ALA A 528 -9.65 -14.64 6.25
CA ALA A 528 -9.93 -15.60 5.17
C ALA A 528 -9.23 -16.96 5.39
N GLY A 529 -9.46 -17.61 6.55
CA GLY A 529 -8.84 -18.90 6.88
C GLY A 529 -9.87 -20.00 7.12
N ASP A 530 -9.54 -21.20 6.66
CA ASP A 530 -10.38 -22.39 6.72
C ASP A 530 -10.37 -23.04 8.10
N VAL A 531 -11.54 -23.57 8.47
CA VAL A 531 -11.72 -24.34 9.70
C VAL A 531 -12.36 -25.70 9.47
N GLU A 532 -12.98 -25.93 8.30
CA GLU A 532 -13.65 -27.17 7.94
C GLU A 532 -13.29 -27.57 6.49
N TRP A 533 -12.57 -28.69 6.34
CA TRP A 533 -11.88 -29.03 5.09
C TRP A 533 -12.77 -29.75 4.08
N ILE A 534 -13.87 -30.39 4.50
CA ILE A 534 -14.75 -31.07 3.54
C ILE A 534 -15.49 -30.03 2.69
N SER A 535 -15.97 -28.98 3.34
CA SER A 535 -16.60 -27.84 2.68
C SER A 535 -15.59 -27.00 1.89
N ASP A 536 -14.34 -26.92 2.33
CA ASP A 536 -13.25 -26.29 1.57
C ASP A 536 -13.05 -26.98 0.21
N TRP A 537 -12.75 -28.29 0.24
CA TRP A 537 -12.62 -29.16 -0.93
C TRP A 537 -13.78 -29.01 -1.93
N ALA A 538 -14.99 -28.77 -1.42
CA ALA A 538 -16.22 -28.70 -2.22
C ALA A 538 -16.58 -27.31 -2.76
N ASN A 539 -16.12 -26.22 -2.14
CA ASN A 539 -16.61 -24.86 -2.46
C ASN A 539 -15.52 -23.90 -2.94
N VAL A 540 -14.23 -24.21 -2.75
CA VAL A 540 -13.12 -23.40 -3.26
C VAL A 540 -12.93 -23.64 -4.76
N ASP A 541 -12.67 -22.58 -5.53
CA ASP A 541 -12.45 -22.65 -6.99
C ASP A 541 -11.31 -23.62 -7.40
N PHE A 542 -10.39 -23.92 -6.47
CA PHE A 542 -9.26 -24.85 -6.60
C PHE A 542 -9.21 -25.96 -5.53
N GLY A 543 -10.28 -26.14 -4.74
CA GLY A 543 -10.26 -26.96 -3.51
C GLY A 543 -9.93 -28.43 -3.74
N GLN A 544 -10.46 -29.06 -4.80
CA GLN A 544 -10.15 -30.47 -5.06
C GLN A 544 -8.67 -30.71 -5.33
N SER A 545 -8.02 -29.89 -6.17
CA SER A 545 -6.61 -30.06 -6.46
C SER A 545 -5.71 -29.68 -5.28
N PHE A 546 -6.09 -28.64 -4.53
CA PHE A 546 -5.36 -28.18 -3.36
C PHE A 546 -5.42 -29.19 -2.21
N ASP A 547 -6.62 -29.51 -1.71
CA ASP A 547 -6.78 -30.38 -0.54
C ASP A 547 -6.34 -31.80 -0.82
N THR A 548 -6.70 -32.35 -1.99
CA THR A 548 -6.33 -33.74 -2.32
C THR A 548 -4.81 -33.89 -2.42
N TYR A 549 -4.10 -32.87 -2.93
CA TYR A 549 -2.64 -32.85 -2.93
C TYR A 549 -2.08 -32.82 -1.50
N TYR A 550 -2.50 -31.83 -0.70
CA TYR A 550 -1.93 -31.64 0.63
C TYR A 550 -2.28 -32.75 1.61
N PHE A 551 -3.41 -33.43 1.44
CA PHE A 551 -3.83 -34.53 2.31
C PHE A 551 -3.54 -35.91 1.71
N GLY A 552 -3.21 -35.97 0.43
CA GLY A 552 -2.88 -37.20 -0.31
C GLY A 552 -4.08 -38.08 -0.64
N LYS A 553 -5.28 -37.69 -0.20
CA LYS A 553 -6.56 -38.36 -0.43
C LYS A 553 -7.66 -37.31 -0.45
N SER A 554 -8.75 -37.60 -1.16
CA SER A 554 -9.97 -36.79 -1.16
C SER A 554 -10.88 -37.16 0.03
N PRO A 555 -11.88 -36.32 0.40
CA PRO A 555 -12.80 -36.64 1.49
C PRO A 555 -13.74 -37.82 1.15
N LEU A 556 -13.82 -38.20 -0.13
CA LEU A 556 -14.54 -39.40 -0.56
C LEU A 556 -13.75 -40.69 -0.26
N GLU A 557 -12.42 -40.60 -0.25
CA GLU A 557 -11.53 -41.73 0.05
C GLU A 557 -11.26 -41.87 1.55
N ASP A 558 -11.12 -40.74 2.27
CA ASP A 558 -10.83 -40.72 3.70
C ASP A 558 -11.49 -39.50 4.40
N PRO A 559 -12.80 -39.52 4.65
CA PRO A 559 -13.49 -38.41 5.31
C PRO A 559 -12.99 -38.16 6.74
N GLN A 560 -12.47 -39.20 7.42
CA GLN A 560 -11.96 -39.08 8.79
C GLN A 560 -10.64 -38.31 8.86
N LEU A 561 -9.82 -38.36 7.80
CA LEU A 561 -8.64 -37.51 7.66
C LEU A 561 -9.02 -36.03 7.67
N TYR A 562 -10.00 -35.64 6.86
CA TYR A 562 -10.47 -34.25 6.76
C TYR A 562 -11.04 -33.76 8.10
N ILE A 563 -11.93 -34.55 8.74
CA ILE A 563 -12.47 -34.25 10.07
C ILE A 563 -11.34 -34.06 11.10
N ARG A 564 -10.34 -34.95 11.10
CA ARG A 564 -9.21 -34.88 12.03
C ARG A 564 -8.34 -33.66 11.80
N LEU A 565 -8.16 -33.22 10.55
CA LEU A 565 -7.35 -32.05 10.23
C LEU A 565 -8.12 -30.74 10.48
N SER A 566 -9.45 -30.74 10.34
CA SER A 566 -10.27 -29.53 10.51
C SER A 566 -10.21 -28.95 11.92
N PRO A 567 -9.75 -27.68 12.09
CA PRO A 567 -9.77 -26.99 13.38
C PRO A 567 -11.16 -26.90 14.02
N LEU A 568 -12.23 -26.91 13.22
CA LEU A 568 -13.63 -26.86 13.70
C LEU A 568 -13.90 -27.85 14.83
N TYR A 569 -13.42 -29.09 14.71
CA TYR A 569 -13.70 -30.16 15.68
C TYR A 569 -12.78 -30.14 16.91
N LYS A 570 -11.95 -29.10 17.04
CA LYS A 570 -11.03 -28.87 18.17
C LYS A 570 -11.15 -27.44 18.71
N MET A 571 -12.18 -26.72 18.29
CA MET A 571 -12.35 -25.31 18.59
C MET A 571 -12.62 -25.06 20.09
N ASP A 572 -13.04 -26.10 20.81
CA ASP A 572 -13.15 -26.12 22.28
C ASP A 572 -11.82 -25.89 22.99
N ARG A 573 -10.69 -26.15 22.32
CA ARG A 573 -9.34 -25.93 22.87
C ARG A 573 -8.92 -24.47 22.84
N VAL A 574 -9.48 -23.65 21.95
CA VAL A 574 -9.04 -22.26 21.76
C VAL A 574 -9.35 -21.41 23.00
N LYS A 575 -8.31 -20.86 23.63
CA LYS A 575 -8.41 -19.97 24.80
C LYS A 575 -8.15 -18.49 24.49
N ALA A 576 -7.75 -18.18 23.26
CA ALA A 576 -7.42 -16.83 22.82
C ALA A 576 -8.67 -16.08 22.29
N PRO A 577 -8.89 -14.82 22.70
CA PRO A 577 -9.82 -13.93 22.00
C PRO A 577 -9.50 -13.88 20.50
N THR A 578 -10.52 -14.10 19.66
CA THR A 578 -10.35 -14.28 18.21
C THR A 578 -11.15 -13.26 17.39
N ILE A 579 -10.50 -12.61 16.42
CA ILE A 579 -11.17 -11.75 15.42
C ILE A 579 -11.05 -12.37 14.03
N ILE A 580 -12.13 -12.34 13.25
CA ILE A 580 -12.29 -13.04 11.97
C ILE A 580 -12.66 -12.03 10.86
N PHE A 581 -12.09 -12.16 9.65
CA PHE A 581 -12.32 -11.25 8.53
C PHE A 581 -12.57 -12.00 7.21
N PHE A 582 -13.64 -11.67 6.47
CA PHE A 582 -13.92 -12.26 5.14
C PHE A 582 -14.56 -11.25 4.17
N GLY A 583 -14.25 -11.36 2.89
CA GLY A 583 -15.06 -10.79 1.80
C GLY A 583 -16.29 -11.65 1.52
N THR A 584 -17.36 -11.08 0.96
CA THR A 584 -18.56 -11.86 0.58
C THR A 584 -18.42 -12.57 -0.78
N GLU A 585 -17.47 -12.16 -1.61
CA GLU A 585 -17.21 -12.71 -2.95
C GLU A 585 -15.90 -13.51 -2.99
N ASP A 586 -15.43 -13.95 -1.82
CA ASP A 586 -14.23 -14.78 -1.71
C ASP A 586 -14.52 -16.20 -2.26
N ARG A 587 -13.81 -16.59 -3.31
CA ARG A 587 -13.87 -17.94 -3.90
C ARG A 587 -12.61 -18.76 -3.69
N ASN A 588 -11.58 -18.14 -3.10
CA ASN A 588 -10.37 -18.86 -2.69
C ASN A 588 -10.58 -19.50 -1.33
N VAL A 589 -11.26 -18.80 -0.43
CA VAL A 589 -11.66 -19.28 0.90
C VAL A 589 -13.11 -18.83 1.12
N PRO A 590 -14.10 -19.66 0.75
CA PRO A 590 -15.52 -19.30 0.79
C PRO A 590 -15.94 -18.71 2.13
N THR A 591 -16.73 -17.63 2.08
CA THR A 591 -17.23 -16.89 3.25
C THR A 591 -17.91 -17.76 4.31
N SER A 592 -18.44 -18.93 3.92
CA SER A 592 -19.01 -19.93 4.85
C SER A 592 -18.01 -20.35 5.92
N GLN A 593 -16.71 -20.45 5.61
CA GLN A 593 -15.65 -20.80 6.57
C GLN A 593 -15.59 -19.80 7.74
N GLY A 594 -15.70 -18.50 7.43
CA GLY A 594 -15.78 -17.45 8.45
C GLY A 594 -17.01 -17.57 9.34
N TRP A 595 -18.17 -17.89 8.76
CA TRP A 595 -19.40 -18.13 9.53
C TRP A 595 -19.29 -19.37 10.43
N ILE A 596 -18.72 -20.47 9.91
CA ILE A 596 -18.49 -21.70 10.66
C ILE A 596 -17.58 -21.41 11.87
N HIS A 597 -16.45 -20.73 11.64
CA HIS A 597 -15.50 -20.36 12.69
C HIS A 597 -16.15 -19.48 13.76
N TYR A 598 -16.82 -18.39 13.35
CA TYR A 598 -17.52 -17.49 14.26
C TYR A 598 -18.57 -18.22 15.09
N ARG A 599 -19.42 -19.04 14.46
CA ARG A 599 -20.50 -19.75 15.14
C ARG A 599 -19.97 -20.82 16.10
N ALA A 600 -18.87 -21.50 15.77
CA ALA A 600 -18.24 -22.46 16.67
C ALA A 600 -17.77 -21.79 17.96
N LEU A 601 -16.96 -20.73 17.87
CA LEU A 601 -16.47 -20.00 19.05
C LEU A 601 -17.60 -19.31 19.82
N TYR A 602 -18.56 -18.72 19.12
CA TYR A 602 -19.72 -18.08 19.74
C TYR A 602 -20.59 -19.08 20.51
N HIS A 603 -20.82 -20.28 19.94
CA HIS A 603 -21.58 -21.33 20.60
C HIS A 603 -20.87 -21.85 21.86
N LEU A 604 -19.56 -22.06 21.78
CA LEU A 604 -18.75 -22.50 22.92
C LEU A 604 -18.71 -21.45 24.04
N GLY A 605 -18.70 -20.17 23.69
CA GLY A 605 -18.76 -19.06 24.66
C GLY A 605 -17.54 -18.92 25.57
N GLN A 606 -16.45 -19.67 25.31
CA GLN A 606 -15.26 -19.70 26.16
C GLN A 606 -14.36 -18.47 25.99
N VAL A 607 -14.39 -17.85 24.80
CA VAL A 607 -13.55 -16.70 24.44
C VAL A 607 -14.38 -15.63 23.72
N PRO A 608 -14.00 -14.35 23.84
CA PRO A 608 -14.54 -13.31 22.98
C PRO A 608 -14.23 -13.62 21.52
N VAL A 609 -15.24 -13.50 20.66
CA VAL A 609 -15.10 -13.63 19.21
C VAL A 609 -15.76 -12.46 18.48
N LYS A 610 -15.13 -11.96 17.41
CA LYS A 610 -15.68 -10.93 16.54
C LYS A 610 -15.53 -11.34 15.07
N PHE A 611 -16.55 -11.12 14.25
CA PHE A 611 -16.52 -11.42 12.82
C PHE A 611 -16.88 -10.19 11.99
N LEU A 612 -16.01 -9.85 11.02
CA LEU A 612 -16.21 -8.78 10.06
C LEU A 612 -16.38 -9.37 8.67
N LEU A 613 -17.48 -8.97 8.02
CA LEU A 613 -17.84 -9.38 6.68
C LEU A 613 -17.84 -8.14 5.78
N PHE A 614 -17.08 -8.17 4.68
CA PHE A 614 -16.89 -7.05 3.76
C PHE A 614 -17.66 -7.29 2.44
N PRO A 615 -18.80 -6.60 2.22
CA PRO A 615 -19.64 -6.82 1.04
C PRO A 615 -18.94 -6.48 -0.27
N GLY A 616 -19.09 -7.36 -1.27
CA GLY A 616 -18.54 -7.22 -2.61
C GLY A 616 -17.03 -7.38 -2.71
N GLU A 617 -16.34 -7.69 -1.61
CA GLU A 617 -14.91 -7.92 -1.61
C GLU A 617 -14.57 -9.37 -1.97
N PRO A 618 -13.56 -9.59 -2.83
CA PRO A 618 -13.03 -10.92 -3.11
C PRO A 618 -12.07 -11.36 -1.99
N HIS A 619 -11.23 -12.36 -2.25
CA HIS A 619 -10.25 -12.88 -1.28
C HIS A 619 -9.29 -11.83 -0.70
N GLY A 620 -8.90 -10.84 -1.51
CA GLY A 620 -8.15 -9.67 -1.07
C GLY A 620 -9.04 -8.43 -1.07
N LEU A 621 -9.07 -7.67 0.02
CA LEU A 621 -9.83 -6.43 0.09
C LEU A 621 -9.27 -5.40 -0.91
N MET A 622 -10.13 -4.89 -1.78
CA MET A 622 -9.79 -3.93 -2.84
C MET A 622 -10.15 -2.49 -2.45
N GLN A 623 -11.24 -2.29 -1.71
CA GLN A 623 -11.70 -0.95 -1.37
C GLN A 623 -10.92 -0.36 -0.21
N TYR A 624 -10.56 0.92 -0.32
CA TYR A 624 -9.82 1.64 0.72
C TYR A 624 -10.54 1.60 2.07
N ALA A 625 -11.85 1.86 2.09
CA ALA A 625 -12.67 1.88 3.30
C ALA A 625 -12.69 0.52 4.00
N HIS A 626 -12.77 -0.58 3.26
CA HIS A 626 -12.73 -1.93 3.84
C HIS A 626 -11.34 -2.30 4.36
N GLN A 627 -10.28 -1.97 3.61
CA GLN A 627 -8.91 -2.15 4.08
C GLN A 627 -8.64 -1.36 5.38
N MET A 628 -9.08 -0.10 5.43
CA MET A 628 -9.00 0.73 6.64
C MET A 628 -9.77 0.10 7.81
N ARG A 629 -11.03 -0.28 7.57
CA ARG A 629 -11.88 -0.88 8.61
C ARG A 629 -11.28 -2.16 9.18
N LYS A 630 -10.71 -3.02 8.34
CA LYS A 630 -9.97 -4.21 8.80
C LYS A 630 -8.85 -3.82 9.74
N VAL A 631 -7.96 -2.92 9.32
CA VAL A 631 -6.79 -2.51 10.11
C VAL A 631 -7.22 -1.88 11.43
N GLU A 632 -8.19 -0.96 11.42
CA GLU A 632 -8.70 -0.30 12.62
C GLU A 632 -9.27 -1.30 13.64
N GLU A 633 -10.04 -2.27 13.17
CA GLU A 633 -10.71 -3.26 14.02
C GLU A 633 -9.76 -4.33 14.55
N GLU A 634 -8.80 -4.76 13.74
CA GLU A 634 -7.71 -5.62 14.18
C GLU A 634 -6.86 -4.93 15.25
N MET A 635 -6.48 -3.68 15.01
CA MET A 635 -5.71 -2.90 15.98
C MET A 635 -6.49 -2.70 17.29
N ALA A 636 -7.77 -2.32 17.22
CA ALA A 636 -8.61 -2.17 18.41
C ALA A 636 -8.77 -3.49 19.17
N TRP A 637 -8.87 -4.62 18.46
CA TRP A 637 -8.93 -5.96 19.06
C TRP A 637 -7.64 -6.31 19.80
N LEU A 638 -6.48 -6.09 19.16
CA LEU A 638 -5.17 -6.31 19.76
C LEU A 638 -4.94 -5.36 20.94
N ASP A 639 -5.29 -4.09 20.81
CA ASP A 639 -5.17 -3.09 21.88
C ASP A 639 -6.04 -3.47 23.09
N ARG A 640 -7.22 -4.07 22.89
CA ARG A 640 -8.08 -4.55 23.97
C ARG A 640 -7.56 -5.83 24.63
N TRP A 641 -7.23 -6.83 23.82
CA TRP A 641 -7.03 -8.19 24.33
C TRP A 641 -5.57 -8.56 24.55
N PHE A 642 -4.66 -7.98 23.77
CA PHE A 642 -3.24 -8.34 23.79
C PHE A 642 -2.38 -7.24 24.44
N PHE A 643 -2.44 -6.01 23.95
CA PHE A 643 -1.64 -4.90 24.47
C PHE A 643 -2.22 -4.28 25.75
N LYS A 644 -3.54 -4.42 25.97
CA LYS A 644 -4.27 -3.81 27.10
C LYS A 644 -4.18 -2.28 27.14
N THR A 645 -4.18 -1.65 25.96
CA THR A 645 -4.00 -0.21 25.74
C THR A 645 -5.27 0.48 25.23
N LEU A 646 -6.34 -0.27 24.89
CA LEU A 646 -7.54 0.33 24.32
C LEU A 646 -8.24 1.27 25.33
N ALA A 647 -8.29 2.55 25.00
CA ALA A 647 -9.18 3.50 25.65
C ALA A 647 -10.57 3.43 25.02
N ALA A 648 -11.64 3.40 25.84
CA ALA A 648 -13.00 3.44 25.33
C ALA A 648 -13.28 4.81 24.70
N GLU A 649 -13.40 4.86 23.37
CA GLU A 649 -13.89 6.05 22.68
C GLU A 649 -15.41 6.18 22.87
N ASN A 650 -15.89 7.41 23.01
CA ASN A 650 -17.31 7.71 22.95
C ASN A 650 -17.68 7.92 21.49
N GLU A 651 -18.27 6.90 20.85
CA GLU A 651 -18.66 6.95 19.43
C GLU A 651 -19.68 8.06 19.11
N ALA A 652 -20.43 8.54 20.11
CA ALA A 652 -21.34 9.68 19.94
C ALA A 652 -20.60 11.04 19.93
N PHE A 653 -19.31 11.05 20.26
CA PHE A 653 -18.51 12.26 20.46
C PHE A 653 -17.62 12.52 19.24
N LYS A 654 -18.11 13.35 18.31
CA LYS A 654 -17.29 13.84 17.19
C LYS A 654 -16.22 14.82 17.71
N LYS A 655 -14.94 14.51 17.47
CA LYS A 655 -13.77 15.22 18.00
C LYS A 655 -13.72 16.72 17.69
N ASP A 656 -14.26 17.15 16.55
CA ASP A 656 -14.32 18.58 16.17
C ASP A 656 -15.71 19.20 16.34
N SER A 657 -16.62 18.52 17.04
CA SER A 657 -17.96 19.06 17.31
C SER A 657 -17.90 20.31 18.20
N PRO A 658 -18.92 21.17 18.16
CA PRO A 658 -19.08 22.25 19.14
C PRO A 658 -19.00 21.77 20.59
N LEU A 659 -19.49 20.56 20.89
CA LEU A 659 -19.38 19.97 22.23
C LEU A 659 -17.92 19.66 22.61
N SER A 660 -17.12 19.15 21.68
CA SER A 660 -15.69 18.93 21.92
C SER A 660 -14.94 20.23 22.15
N GLN A 661 -15.20 21.24 21.31
CA GLN A 661 -14.61 22.55 21.50
C GLN A 661 -15.04 23.17 22.84
N ALA A 662 -16.29 23.02 23.25
CA ALA A 662 -16.77 23.49 24.55
C ALA A 662 -16.08 22.77 25.73
N LEU A 663 -15.90 21.45 25.65
CA LEU A 663 -15.18 20.68 26.66
C LEU A 663 -13.71 21.08 26.74
N ARG A 664 -13.02 21.26 25.60
CA ARG A 664 -11.63 21.76 25.57
C ARG A 664 -11.52 23.19 26.09
N ARG A 665 -12.50 24.05 25.82
CA ARG A 665 -12.57 25.43 26.36
C ARG A 665 -12.78 25.47 27.89
N LYS A 666 -13.26 24.38 28.51
CA LYS A 666 -13.36 24.29 29.99
C LYS A 666 -11.99 24.35 30.66
N GLU A 667 -10.93 23.94 29.96
CA GLU A 667 -9.55 23.94 30.46
C GLU A 667 -8.91 25.33 30.48
N ILE A 668 -9.54 26.34 29.86
CA ILE A 668 -9.04 27.71 29.86
C ILE A 668 -9.07 28.26 31.28
N ALA A 669 -7.92 28.73 31.76
CA ALA A 669 -7.81 29.34 33.06
C ALA A 669 -8.63 30.64 33.15
N LYS A 670 -9.38 30.81 34.24
CA LYS A 670 -10.19 31.99 34.50
C LYS A 670 -10.07 32.45 35.95
N ALA A 671 -9.93 33.76 36.15
CA ALA A 671 -10.14 34.43 37.42
C ALA A 671 -11.53 35.10 37.41
N GLY A 672 -12.52 34.42 37.98
CA GLY A 672 -13.93 34.76 37.80
C GLY A 672 -14.36 34.56 36.35
N THR A 673 -14.77 35.63 35.66
CA THR A 673 -15.16 35.61 34.24
C THR A 673 -14.01 35.97 33.28
N ARG A 674 -12.86 36.38 33.80
CA ARG A 674 -11.73 36.91 33.01
C ARG A 674 -10.72 35.81 32.69
N TYR A 675 -10.24 35.75 31.44
CA TYR A 675 -9.23 34.78 31.03
C TYR A 675 -7.87 35.08 31.66
N GLY A 676 -7.19 34.04 32.13
CA GLY A 676 -5.88 34.12 32.76
C GLY A 676 -5.83 33.51 34.16
N VAL A 677 -4.68 33.65 34.80
CA VAL A 677 -4.41 33.19 36.16
C VAL A 677 -4.05 34.38 37.05
N GLU A 678 -4.35 34.31 38.34
CA GLU A 678 -3.89 35.33 39.29
C GLU A 678 -2.43 35.09 39.66
N ALA A 679 -1.60 36.12 39.54
CA ALA A 679 -0.21 36.06 39.98
C ALA A 679 -0.13 35.84 41.50
N LYS A 680 0.76 34.93 41.93
CA LYS A 680 0.98 34.62 43.35
C LYS A 680 1.36 35.86 44.16
N THR A 681 2.08 36.79 43.53
CA THR A 681 2.48 38.07 44.10
C THR A 681 1.54 39.16 43.58
N GLY A 682 0.81 39.83 44.48
CA GLY A 682 0.00 41.01 44.15
C GLY A 682 -1.35 40.76 43.47
N GLY A 683 -1.73 39.51 43.15
CA GLY A 683 -3.08 39.16 42.67
C GLY A 683 -3.43 39.69 41.27
N ALA A 684 -2.46 40.21 40.51
CA ALA A 684 -2.70 40.71 39.16
C ALA A 684 -3.06 39.57 38.20
N LEU A 685 -3.99 39.83 37.28
CA LEU A 685 -4.40 38.87 36.26
C LEU A 685 -3.34 38.79 35.15
N ILE A 686 -2.73 37.61 34.99
CA ILE A 686 -1.68 37.36 34.00
C ILE A 686 -2.12 36.33 32.95
N PRO A 687 -1.47 36.30 31.76
CA PRO A 687 -1.81 35.35 30.71
C PRO A 687 -1.57 33.89 31.13
N GLU A 688 -2.47 33.00 30.72
CA GLU A 688 -2.20 31.56 30.73
C GLU A 688 -1.29 31.20 29.55
N VAL A 689 -0.24 30.41 29.80
CA VAL A 689 0.62 29.87 28.75
C VAL A 689 0.41 28.37 28.58
N VAL A 690 0.53 27.90 27.34
CA VAL A 690 0.47 26.49 26.99
C VAL A 690 1.71 26.08 26.19
N LYS A 691 2.04 24.80 26.24
CA LYS A 691 3.18 24.26 25.50
C LYS A 691 2.81 24.00 24.04
N ARG A 692 3.64 24.48 23.11
CA ARG A 692 3.55 24.23 21.67
C ARG A 692 4.94 23.86 21.15
N GLY A 693 5.16 22.57 20.92
CA GLY A 693 6.52 22.05 20.75
C GLY A 693 7.36 22.38 21.98
N GLU A 694 8.46 23.11 21.81
CA GLU A 694 9.34 23.54 22.92
C GLU A 694 9.00 24.95 23.46
N LEU A 695 7.96 25.61 22.93
CA LEU A 695 7.59 26.98 23.28
C LEU A 695 6.45 27.00 24.31
N GLU A 696 6.60 27.74 25.42
CA GLU A 696 5.48 28.09 26.29
C GLU A 696 4.91 29.44 25.86
N ILE A 697 3.77 29.42 25.18
CA ILE A 697 3.17 30.58 24.54
C ILE A 697 1.81 30.90 25.14
N GLY A 698 1.46 32.19 25.21
CA GLY A 698 0.15 32.66 25.61
C GLY A 698 -0.94 31.93 24.83
N ARG A 699 -1.92 31.39 25.57
CA ARG A 699 -3.04 30.64 24.99
C ARG A 699 -3.85 31.49 23.99
N PHE A 700 -3.92 32.78 24.28
CA PHE A 700 -4.55 33.85 23.50
C PHE A 700 -3.59 35.04 23.42
N GLU A 701 -3.96 36.06 22.65
CA GLU A 701 -3.40 37.40 22.80
C GLU A 701 -3.65 37.94 24.22
N VAL A 702 -2.80 38.86 24.68
CA VAL A 702 -2.98 39.51 25.98
C VAL A 702 -4.33 40.23 25.97
N THR A 703 -5.21 39.92 26.92
CA THR A 703 -6.56 40.49 26.97
C THR A 703 -6.55 41.91 27.55
N ARG A 704 -7.61 42.68 27.29
CA ARG A 704 -7.78 44.03 27.86
C ARG A 704 -7.67 44.04 29.39
N ALA A 705 -8.27 43.07 30.08
CA ALA A 705 -8.17 42.97 31.52
C ALA A 705 -6.77 42.62 32.03
N GLN A 706 -6.04 41.76 31.31
CA GLN A 706 -4.66 41.43 31.63
C GLN A 706 -3.74 42.65 31.42
N TYR A 707 -3.94 43.41 30.34
CA TYR A 707 -3.16 44.61 30.06
C TYR A 707 -3.47 45.75 31.03
N ALA A 708 -4.73 45.92 31.43
CA ALA A 708 -5.13 46.92 32.43
C ALA A 708 -4.53 46.65 33.83
N ALA A 709 -4.14 45.41 34.13
CA ALA A 709 -3.38 45.09 35.34
C ALA A 709 -1.95 45.66 35.34
N PHE A 710 -1.38 45.89 34.15
CA PHE A 710 -0.10 46.57 33.95
C PHE A 710 -0.25 48.08 33.85
N ASP A 711 -1.24 48.55 33.07
CA ASP A 711 -1.49 49.97 32.82
C ASP A 711 -2.94 50.31 33.21
N PRO A 712 -3.21 50.74 34.46
CA PRO A 712 -4.57 51.06 34.93
C PRO A 712 -5.25 52.20 34.17
N ALA A 713 -4.48 53.01 33.41
CA ALA A 713 -5.03 54.05 32.54
C ALA A 713 -5.60 53.48 31.22
N TYR A 714 -5.36 52.19 30.92
CA TYR A 714 -5.93 51.52 29.77
C TYR A 714 -7.44 51.31 29.96
N ALA A 715 -8.25 51.99 29.14
CA ALA A 715 -9.70 51.92 29.23
C ALA A 715 -10.22 50.53 28.81
N VAL A 716 -10.96 49.87 29.72
CA VAL A 716 -11.65 48.61 29.45
C VAL A 716 -13.15 48.85 29.49
N ALA A 717 -13.80 48.86 28.33
CA ALA A 717 -15.25 48.96 28.26
C ALA A 717 -15.90 47.70 28.87
N PRO A 718 -16.99 47.82 29.65
CA PRO A 718 -17.69 46.67 30.24
C PRO A 718 -18.07 45.62 29.19
N GLY A 719 -17.80 44.34 29.48
CA GLY A 719 -18.06 43.22 28.58
C GLY A 719 -16.96 42.94 27.54
N THR A 720 -15.91 43.78 27.50
CA THR A 720 -14.76 43.62 26.59
C THR A 720 -13.47 43.18 27.30
N GLU A 721 -13.56 42.79 28.56
CA GLU A 721 -12.43 42.40 29.41
C GLU A 721 -11.58 41.28 28.79
N ASN A 722 -12.23 40.37 28.07
CA ASN A 722 -11.63 39.22 27.40
C ASN A 722 -11.35 39.45 25.90
N CYS A 723 -11.62 40.63 25.35
CA CYS A 723 -11.14 40.96 24.01
C CYS A 723 -9.61 41.17 24.04
N PRO A 724 -8.90 40.96 22.92
CA PRO A 724 -7.48 41.29 22.84
C PRO A 724 -7.23 42.77 23.19
N ALA A 725 -6.15 43.02 23.94
CA ALA A 725 -5.62 44.35 24.14
C ALA A 725 -5.11 44.86 22.78
N ASN A 726 -5.66 46.00 22.36
CA ASN A 726 -5.47 46.55 21.04
C ASN A 726 -5.01 48.01 21.12
N ASN A 727 -4.50 48.55 20.00
CA ASN A 727 -3.85 49.86 19.94
C ASN A 727 -2.63 49.97 20.87
N ILE A 728 -1.87 48.87 20.97
CA ILE A 728 -0.68 48.79 21.82
C ILE A 728 0.58 49.00 20.97
N PRO A 729 1.37 50.07 21.20
CA PRO A 729 2.66 50.23 20.55
C PRO A 729 3.65 49.11 20.95
N PHE A 730 4.56 48.74 20.05
CA PHE A 730 5.52 47.66 20.29
C PHE A 730 6.33 47.83 21.59
N GLU A 731 6.78 49.06 21.91
CA GLU A 731 7.52 49.34 23.14
C GLU A 731 6.69 49.09 24.41
N LYS A 732 5.38 49.34 24.36
CA LYS A 732 4.46 49.05 25.47
C LYS A 732 4.21 47.55 25.62
N ALA A 733 4.17 46.79 24.52
CA ALA A 733 4.11 45.33 24.56
C ALA A 733 5.37 44.72 25.20
N LYS A 734 6.57 45.23 24.87
CA LYS A 734 7.81 44.87 25.56
C LYS A 734 7.79 45.26 27.04
N GLY A 735 7.29 46.46 27.36
CA GLY A 735 7.12 46.92 28.74
C GLY A 735 6.22 45.99 29.58
N TYR A 736 5.11 45.53 29.00
CA TYR A 736 4.23 44.56 29.63
C TYR A 736 4.94 43.24 29.93
N ALA A 737 5.71 42.70 28.97
CA ALA A 737 6.45 41.46 29.18
C ALA A 737 7.57 41.62 30.23
N ALA A 738 8.25 42.77 30.28
CA ALA A 738 9.22 43.07 31.33
C ALA A 738 8.55 43.18 32.71
N TRP A 739 7.38 43.80 32.79
CA TRP A 739 6.57 43.85 34.02
C TRP A 739 6.13 42.46 34.49
N LEU A 740 5.64 41.61 33.57
CA LEU A 740 5.32 40.21 33.89
C LEU A 740 6.53 39.46 34.43
N SER A 741 7.72 39.72 33.87
CA SER A 741 8.96 39.11 34.34
C SER A 741 9.28 39.50 35.78
N GLY A 742 9.18 40.79 36.10
CA GLY A 742 9.35 41.29 37.47
C GLY A 742 8.30 40.76 38.45
N LEU A 743 7.03 40.67 38.02
CA LEU A 743 5.91 40.22 38.85
C LEU A 743 5.99 38.73 39.21
N THR A 744 6.41 37.89 38.26
CA THR A 744 6.38 36.43 38.38
C THR A 744 7.72 35.81 38.76
N GLY A 745 8.83 36.55 38.62
CA GLY A 745 10.18 36.02 38.77
C GLY A 745 10.59 35.02 37.67
N GLN A 746 9.82 34.93 36.58
CA GLN A 746 10.09 34.09 35.41
C GLN A 746 10.38 34.99 34.21
N THR A 747 11.13 34.53 33.21
CA THR A 747 11.37 35.33 32.00
C THR A 747 10.15 35.33 31.09
N TRP A 748 9.61 36.51 30.77
CA TRP A 748 8.55 36.73 29.80
C TRP A 748 9.00 37.72 28.71
N ARG A 749 8.60 37.46 27.47
CA ARG A 749 8.95 38.31 26.32
C ARG A 749 7.87 38.28 25.25
N VAL A 750 7.95 39.23 24.33
CA VAL A 750 7.26 39.16 23.03
C VAL A 750 7.99 38.09 22.18
N PRO A 751 7.27 37.21 21.45
CA PRO A 751 7.90 36.16 20.65
C PRO A 751 8.74 36.70 19.49
N ASN A 752 9.71 35.92 19.02
CA ASN A 752 10.47 36.21 17.81
C ASN A 752 9.68 35.77 16.56
N GLU A 753 9.85 36.44 15.43
CA GLU A 753 9.12 36.13 14.19
C GLU A 753 9.29 34.66 13.75
N ASP A 754 10.50 34.09 13.88
CA ASP A 754 10.82 32.71 13.51
C ASP A 754 10.11 31.68 14.42
N GLU A 755 9.79 32.03 15.68
CA GLU A 755 9.16 31.12 16.65
C GLU A 755 7.66 30.95 16.41
N VAL A 756 7.00 31.98 15.86
CA VAL A 756 5.54 32.02 15.68
C VAL A 756 5.11 31.95 14.22
N ALA A 757 6.02 32.07 13.25
CA ALA A 757 5.69 32.04 11.82
C ALA A 757 4.87 30.81 11.40
N SER A 758 5.18 29.63 11.94
CA SER A 758 4.43 28.40 11.65
C SER A 758 3.05 28.36 12.30
N LEU A 759 2.83 29.09 13.39
CA LEU A 759 1.54 29.11 14.09
C LEU A 759 0.45 29.82 13.30
N TYR A 760 0.83 30.76 12.42
CA TYR A 760 -0.11 31.49 11.57
C TYR A 760 -0.36 30.82 10.21
N GLN A 761 0.26 29.66 9.92
CA GLN A 761 0.04 28.92 8.67
C GLN A 761 -1.18 27.99 8.80
N GLY A 762 -2.22 28.22 8.00
CA GLY A 762 -3.32 27.24 7.83
C GLY A 762 -4.54 27.39 8.76
N SER A 763 -4.72 28.50 9.46
CA SER A 763 -5.91 28.76 10.29
C SER A 763 -7.14 29.08 9.41
N ALA A 764 -7.98 28.09 9.12
CA ALA A 764 -9.22 28.30 8.38
C ALA A 764 -10.37 28.69 9.33
N LYS A 765 -11.00 29.85 9.07
CA LYS A 765 -12.18 30.43 9.77
C LYS A 765 -11.89 31.08 11.12
N GLU A 766 -11.16 32.19 11.08
CA GLU A 766 -10.87 33.06 12.22
C GLU A 766 -11.59 34.41 12.10
N ASN A 767 -11.45 35.29 13.10
CA ASN A 767 -12.01 36.64 13.04
C ASN A 767 -11.22 37.54 12.07
N THR A 768 -11.49 37.40 10.77
CA THR A 768 -10.92 38.22 9.69
C THR A 768 -12.00 39.03 8.98
N LEU A 769 -11.62 39.89 8.04
CA LEU A 769 -12.59 40.63 7.24
C LEU A 769 -13.49 39.68 6.41
N ASP A 770 -12.98 38.51 6.00
CA ASP A 770 -13.71 37.45 5.29
C ASP A 770 -14.90 36.93 6.12
N TYR A 771 -14.70 36.76 7.43
CA TYR A 771 -15.77 36.32 8.34
C TYR A 771 -16.91 37.34 8.38
N TRP A 772 -16.57 38.63 8.46
CA TRP A 772 -17.57 39.71 8.48
C TRP A 772 -18.22 39.95 7.12
N ALA A 773 -17.49 39.72 6.02
CA ALA A 773 -18.03 39.81 4.67
C ALA A 773 -18.92 38.60 4.31
N GLY A 774 -18.68 37.43 4.91
CA GLY A 774 -19.32 36.16 4.55
C GLY A 774 -18.73 35.50 3.29
N TYR A 775 -17.67 36.06 2.71
CA TYR A 775 -16.93 35.57 1.55
C TYR A 775 -15.49 36.11 1.57
N ALA A 776 -14.60 35.58 0.74
CA ALA A 776 -13.23 36.10 0.61
C ALA A 776 -13.24 37.38 -0.26
N PRO A 777 -13.03 38.57 0.30
CA PRO A 777 -13.15 39.82 -0.46
C PRO A 777 -11.92 40.04 -1.34
N ASN A 778 -12.11 40.65 -2.51
CA ASN A 778 -11.01 41.14 -3.36
C ASN A 778 -10.51 42.53 -2.87
N PRO A 779 -9.46 43.13 -3.47
CA PRO A 779 -8.97 44.44 -3.05
C PRO A 779 -10.02 45.59 -3.10
N ASP A 780 -10.93 45.57 -4.07
CA ASP A 780 -11.97 46.61 -4.21
C ASP A 780 -13.06 46.47 -3.15
N ASP A 781 -13.50 45.24 -2.91
CA ASP A 781 -14.45 44.91 -1.85
C ASP A 781 -13.84 45.21 -0.48
N THR A 782 -12.57 44.90 -0.27
CA THR A 782 -11.84 45.21 0.98
C THR A 782 -11.89 46.71 1.28
N ARG A 783 -11.66 47.57 0.28
CA ARG A 783 -11.77 49.03 0.45
C ARG A 783 -13.18 49.48 0.83
N ARG A 784 -14.20 48.94 0.15
CA ARG A 784 -15.61 49.27 0.42
C ARG A 784 -16.08 48.77 1.78
N LEU A 785 -15.66 47.56 2.17
CA LEU A 785 -15.96 46.96 3.46
C LEU A 785 -15.31 47.76 4.59
N LYS A 786 -14.05 48.20 4.45
CA LYS A 786 -13.40 49.07 5.44
C LYS A 786 -14.18 50.36 5.70
N ALA A 787 -14.64 51.04 4.63
CA ALA A 787 -15.50 52.21 4.78
C ALA A 787 -16.83 51.89 5.50
N LYS A 788 -17.40 50.69 5.28
CA LYS A 788 -18.60 50.23 6.02
C LYS A 788 -18.32 49.90 7.48
N VAL A 789 -17.14 49.39 7.80
CA VAL A 789 -16.74 49.11 9.19
C VAL A 789 -16.61 50.41 9.99
N GLU A 790 -16.16 51.51 9.37
CA GLU A 790 -16.10 52.83 10.01
C GLU A 790 -17.48 53.34 10.46
N GLU A 791 -18.56 52.98 9.77
CA GLU A 791 -19.94 53.34 10.15
C GLU A 791 -20.39 52.72 11.48
N LEU A 792 -19.76 51.64 11.94
CA LEU A 792 -20.09 50.98 13.22
C LEU A 792 -19.66 51.81 14.44
N GLY A 793 -18.70 52.73 14.27
CA GLY A 793 -18.13 53.53 15.36
C GLY A 793 -17.30 52.71 16.37
N GLY A 794 -16.59 53.43 17.26
CA GLY A 794 -15.64 52.83 18.21
C GLY A 794 -14.30 52.47 17.54
N GLY A 795 -13.21 52.44 18.32
CA GLY A 795 -11.86 52.29 17.75
C GLY A 795 -11.62 50.94 17.05
N ALA A 796 -12.29 49.86 17.46
CA ALA A 796 -12.11 48.52 16.88
C ALA A 796 -13.39 47.67 16.99
N PRO A 797 -14.47 48.00 16.24
CA PRO A 797 -15.79 47.37 16.39
C PRO A 797 -15.83 45.89 16.01
N LEU A 798 -14.85 45.40 15.23
CA LEU A 798 -14.83 44.01 14.77
C LEU A 798 -14.15 43.04 15.74
N LEU A 799 -13.57 43.52 16.85
CA LEU A 799 -12.93 42.64 17.83
C LEU A 799 -13.97 41.79 18.57
N LYS A 800 -13.65 40.50 18.72
CA LYS A 800 -14.43 39.54 19.50
C LYS A 800 -13.66 39.21 20.79
N GLN A 801 -14.34 38.57 21.74
CA GLN A 801 -13.66 37.99 22.89
C GLN A 801 -12.68 36.92 22.40
N ALA A 802 -11.50 36.86 23.00
CA ALA A 802 -10.50 35.84 22.68
C ALA A 802 -11.12 34.43 22.82
N GLY A 803 -10.80 33.54 21.91
CA GLY A 803 -11.34 32.19 21.86
C GLY A 803 -12.77 32.10 21.36
N SER A 804 -13.29 33.13 20.68
CA SER A 804 -14.61 33.05 20.05
C SER A 804 -14.65 32.00 18.94
N PHE A 805 -13.53 31.79 18.25
CA PHE A 805 -13.37 30.89 17.12
C PHE A 805 -12.76 29.54 17.55
N PRO A 806 -12.82 28.50 16.71
CA PRO A 806 -12.18 27.22 17.00
C PRO A 806 -10.67 27.40 17.25
N GLY A 807 -10.15 26.83 18.34
CA GLY A 807 -8.71 26.89 18.61
C GLY A 807 -7.92 25.88 17.77
N ALA A 808 -6.63 26.14 17.58
CA ALA A 808 -5.66 25.24 16.97
C ALA A 808 -5.00 24.31 18.00
N GLY A 809 -4.94 23.02 17.69
CA GLY A 809 -4.19 22.01 18.45
C GLY A 809 -4.69 20.60 18.20
N GLU A 810 -3.76 19.65 18.09
CA GLU A 810 -4.06 18.23 17.88
C GLU A 810 -4.70 17.59 19.14
N ASP A 811 -5.11 16.32 19.03
CA ASP A 811 -5.66 15.56 20.15
C ASP A 811 -4.63 15.46 21.28
N GLY A 812 -5.05 15.83 22.50
CA GLY A 812 -4.18 15.86 23.68
C GLY A 812 -3.30 17.12 23.82
N GLU A 813 -3.29 18.01 22.82
CA GLU A 813 -2.62 19.30 22.93
C GLU A 813 -3.56 20.39 23.47
N PRO A 814 -3.06 21.30 24.32
CA PRO A 814 -3.82 22.48 24.70
C PRO A 814 -4.12 23.38 23.50
N LEU A 815 -5.38 23.80 23.36
CA LEU A 815 -5.79 24.72 22.30
C LEU A 815 -5.11 26.08 22.41
N LEU A 816 -4.54 26.55 21.30
CA LEU A 816 -4.20 27.95 21.04
C LEU A 816 -5.33 28.61 20.27
N PHE A 817 -5.63 29.86 20.53
CA PHE A 817 -6.75 30.53 19.89
C PHE A 817 -6.32 31.83 19.20
N ASP A 818 -7.24 32.29 18.34
CA ASP A 818 -7.17 33.56 17.62
C ASP A 818 -5.88 33.69 16.78
N LEU A 819 -5.34 32.54 16.36
CA LEU A 819 -4.19 32.52 15.49
C LEU A 819 -4.65 33.01 14.13
N ASN A 820 -4.13 34.15 13.67
CA ASN A 820 -4.43 34.74 12.36
C ASN A 820 -5.82 35.43 12.27
N GLY A 821 -6.37 35.89 13.40
CA GLY A 821 -7.62 36.65 13.47
C GLY A 821 -7.66 37.55 14.70
N ASN A 822 -8.74 38.32 14.86
CA ASN A 822 -8.92 39.38 15.86
C ASN A 822 -7.91 40.52 15.69
N VAL A 823 -6.66 40.34 16.15
CA VAL A 823 -5.60 41.34 16.06
C VAL A 823 -4.36 40.76 15.40
N ALA A 824 -3.67 41.59 14.60
CA ALA A 824 -2.32 41.28 14.19
C ALA A 824 -1.40 41.46 15.40
N GLU A 825 -0.41 40.59 15.54
CA GLU A 825 0.37 40.49 16.76
C GLU A 825 1.79 40.99 16.59
N TRP A 826 2.30 41.69 17.59
CA TRP A 826 3.72 42.02 17.62
C TRP A 826 4.60 40.78 17.81
N ALA A 827 5.59 40.66 16.93
CA ALA A 827 6.75 39.80 17.09
C ALA A 827 8.04 40.62 16.95
N VAL A 828 9.13 40.12 17.52
CA VAL A 828 10.47 40.70 17.38
C VAL A 828 11.10 40.16 16.09
N ASN A 829 11.47 41.05 15.16
CA ASN A 829 12.22 40.67 13.96
C ASN A 829 13.72 40.52 14.25
N LYS A 830 14.48 40.09 13.24
CA LYS A 830 15.93 39.87 13.36
C LYS A 830 16.72 41.12 13.74
N GLU A 831 16.20 42.30 13.43
CA GLU A 831 16.79 43.59 13.77
C GLU A 831 16.43 44.08 15.18
N GLY A 832 15.62 43.32 15.94
CA GLY A 832 15.18 43.68 17.30
C GLY A 832 14.02 44.68 17.34
N SER A 833 13.41 44.98 16.19
CA SER A 833 12.26 45.87 16.05
C SER A 833 10.93 45.11 15.92
N GLY A 834 9.81 45.80 16.08
CA GLY A 834 8.49 45.19 16.08
C GLY A 834 7.97 44.93 14.66
N LYS A 835 7.47 43.72 14.43
CA LYS A 835 6.78 43.31 13.19
C LYS A 835 5.40 42.76 13.52
N LYS A 836 4.39 43.16 12.74
CA LYS A 836 3.02 42.62 12.85
C LYS A 836 2.96 41.27 12.12
N MET A 837 2.51 40.24 12.83
CA MET A 837 2.38 38.87 12.34
C MET A 837 0.93 38.40 12.48
N GLY A 838 0.54 37.44 11.63
CA GLY A 838 -0.84 36.94 11.58
C GLY A 838 -1.83 37.93 10.94
N GLY A 839 -3.05 37.45 10.73
CA GLY A 839 -4.21 38.18 10.26
C GLY A 839 -4.93 38.94 11.38
N SER A 840 -5.89 39.77 10.99
CA SER A 840 -6.64 40.64 11.89
C SER A 840 -8.05 40.86 11.37
N ALA A 841 -8.96 41.30 12.23
CA ALA A 841 -10.38 41.46 11.87
C ALA A 841 -10.61 42.53 10.78
N ASP A 842 -9.67 43.47 10.59
CA ASP A 842 -9.73 44.51 9.56
C ASP A 842 -9.06 44.13 8.24
N GLN A 843 -8.50 42.93 8.13
CA GLN A 843 -7.76 42.49 6.93
C GLN A 843 -8.34 41.20 6.33
N PRO A 844 -8.30 41.05 5.00
CA PRO A 844 -8.63 39.80 4.36
C PRO A 844 -7.54 38.75 4.60
N SER A 845 -7.95 37.49 4.66
CA SER A 845 -7.08 36.34 4.84
C SER A 845 -6.24 36.02 3.59
N ASP A 846 -6.74 36.33 2.39
CA ASP A 846 -5.99 36.15 1.14
C ASP A 846 -4.93 37.25 0.98
N PRO A 847 -3.63 36.91 0.91
CA PRO A 847 -2.57 37.90 0.73
C PRO A 847 -2.69 38.72 -0.56
N ARG A 848 -3.38 38.21 -1.59
CA ARG A 848 -3.64 38.95 -2.85
C ARG A 848 -4.73 40.01 -2.71
N ALA A 849 -5.55 39.93 -1.67
CA ALA A 849 -6.60 40.91 -1.37
C ALA A 849 -6.12 42.03 -0.45
N GLN A 850 -4.93 41.91 0.14
CA GLN A 850 -4.40 42.85 1.12
C GLN A 850 -4.07 44.21 0.49
N SER A 851 -4.55 45.28 1.12
CA SER A 851 -4.29 46.66 0.69
C SER A 851 -3.33 47.43 1.62
N GLY A 852 -2.73 46.77 2.62
CA GLY A 852 -1.84 47.38 3.62
C GLY A 852 -1.65 46.53 4.89
N SER A 853 -0.88 47.02 5.86
CA SER A 853 -0.75 46.38 7.18
C SER A 853 -2.02 46.56 8.02
N ALA A 854 -2.28 45.65 8.97
CA ALA A 854 -3.31 45.83 9.99
C ALA A 854 -3.22 47.21 10.68
N ALA A 855 -4.36 47.85 10.90
CA ALA A 855 -4.42 49.12 11.62
C ALA A 855 -3.97 48.94 13.09
N MET A 856 -3.54 50.01 13.76
CA MET A 856 -3.05 49.90 15.15
C MET A 856 -4.17 49.48 16.10
N GLU A 857 -5.40 49.89 15.82
CA GLU A 857 -6.61 49.52 16.52
C GLU A 857 -6.92 48.02 16.43
N TYR A 858 -6.34 47.33 15.45
CA TYR A 858 -6.38 45.87 15.27
C TYR A 858 -4.98 45.25 15.42
N THR A 859 -4.10 45.92 16.17
CA THR A 859 -2.77 45.41 16.53
C THR A 859 -2.69 45.18 18.04
N GLY A 860 -2.33 43.96 18.42
CA GLY A 860 -2.11 43.52 19.79
C GLY A 860 -0.82 42.71 19.90
N PHE A 861 -0.74 41.82 20.88
CA PHE A 861 0.42 40.95 21.07
C PHE A 861 0.09 39.76 21.96
N ARG A 862 0.86 38.69 21.81
CA ARG A 862 0.94 37.59 22.77
C ARG A 862 2.32 37.55 23.42
N VAL A 863 2.42 36.79 24.51
CA VAL A 863 3.67 36.64 25.26
C VAL A 863 4.14 35.19 25.23
N VAL A 864 5.44 34.99 25.40
CA VAL A 864 6.06 33.68 25.62
C VAL A 864 6.81 33.69 26.93
N ARG A 865 6.83 32.53 27.60
CA ARG A 865 7.57 32.31 28.84
C ARG A 865 8.83 31.49 28.54
N GLY A 866 9.98 32.01 28.95
CA GLY A 866 11.31 31.43 28.69
C GLY A 866 12.22 32.30 27.81
N GLU A 867 13.50 31.95 27.78
CA GLU A 867 14.51 32.67 27.00
C GLU A 867 14.33 32.46 25.49
N ALA A 868 14.88 33.38 24.69
CA ALA A 868 14.94 33.22 23.24
C ALA A 868 16.01 32.19 22.90
N LYS A 869 15.68 31.18 22.08
CA LYS A 869 16.71 30.26 21.57
C LYS A 869 17.61 31.03 20.60
N THR A 870 18.89 31.17 20.93
CA THR A 870 19.91 31.46 19.94
C THR A 870 20.03 30.23 19.04
N LYS A 871 19.87 30.40 17.72
CA LYS A 871 20.13 29.32 16.75
C LYS A 871 21.56 28.82 16.96
N SER A 872 21.70 27.57 17.37
CA SER A 872 22.94 26.79 17.25
C SER A 872 23.06 26.24 15.85
#